data_AF-A0A8F2W5G3-F1
#
_entry.id   AF-A0A8F2W5G3-F1
#
_cell.length_a   1.000
_cell.length_b   1.000
_cell.length_c   1.000
_cell.angle_alpha   90.00
_cell.angle_beta   90.00
_cell.angle_gamma   90.00
#
_symmetry.space_group_name_H-M   'P 1'
#
loop_
_entity.id
_entity.type
_entity.pdbx_description
1 polymer ?
#
loop_
_entity_poly.entity_id
_entity_poly.type
_entity_poly.pdbx_seq_one_letter_code
_entity_poly.pdbx_strand_id
1 'polypeptide(L)'
;MLEPIPVFRDSAEDLRDFFVDLENSLIKIRKERSTRKQYKFPTTNGEAVVDSWKFNEFAYGTDIELPSQARGLFTRDGKIIARGYDKFFNVGEVEKSKLEHLQKLKGPFALTMKENGCIVFLSGLEDGTLVVCSKHVTGEPVIESDGKGSRHYERAKKTVYEHLEKAGKLAEELATFLYKHNITAVAELCDDDFEEHIIEYPKELAGLYLHGINANTIQFHSYPMKNVYAVADYFGFKRVYYEQYDSFDTLWSFLEEKSKTGIFQGREIEGFVIRAKDKEDDDFFFKYKFEEPYALYRTFREVTKDLITKRRAKVQLILEQRKHARIVQAYLDFVEKLFSEQPELAEQYLEEKGIIKVRKMFLKDIGLDQQDGMGLVALNESEKLTKRFNEFFEEVKFRYILFPIAVVGCGKTTVFRTLANLFPKWQHFQNDNYSAPKEFRNSCVKSLADSPLLLLDRNNSSRKERQSLIDDIFQMRCNVLVPNVGLRFVGINFTACDDKEKFSKVIRERIEARGDNHQCVNAKTERQKTERIILSMEARLQPPTLVASAPKNKVVKGEDLESPDDSFYSMINFDITKSSSLEIAKEIWAYLSQLQQFNDERDPTEEEWQRAYQEALDYKPTFKKVVSSKNLGDKRPEYYGVRIEDVSGLIDGVSTKLGEQKMWQSMRANDRVQRELHVTIGHKNSIYAFPSLKDKWNELARRFAMQVAKKESKEDKFVPVKFFCDVHVKKLVVFDNKLVTLSVQIPQTYKKEGENIILQNPALEPLNEHLHITVGTVSSSVSNADSNVLLHELSKKYGDVLADGEYPLKETIARAMSIRVLSEPWLIMPVSVIGCGKSSLFRALKSLYPQFAHIESDRSANKRDFYKSLKDAFKDHSVVLADRNNHMKQHRREIFELFEEDFVNILVVNFVDPSVDKETVKNTAFKRIKARGKNHPTIDGHDTRKVKMILGKFMKDFTPFDIDEATTSNHVCELDLDMTEGLLPTTMEMLSCLHEHLFLEIPDEKEVFRTLMSGMEYRVPNKEKKFLQLKGKSQDSHKNIRQGSSKRQNNRSG
;
A
#
# COMPACT_ATOMS: atom_id res chain seq x y z
N MET A 1 7.40 -45.13 29.33
CA MET A 1 6.02 -45.01 29.86
C MET A 1 5.43 -43.73 29.29
N LEU A 2 4.24 -43.79 28.70
CA LEU A 2 3.51 -42.59 28.27
C LEU A 2 3.32 -41.68 29.49
N GLU A 3 3.59 -40.38 29.37
CA GLU A 3 3.14 -39.41 30.37
C GLU A 3 1.63 -39.59 30.60
N PRO A 4 1.10 -39.35 31.81
CA PRO A 4 -0.33 -39.51 32.08
C PRO A 4 -1.15 -38.73 31.06
N ILE A 5 -1.91 -39.43 30.24
CA ILE A 5 -2.82 -38.83 29.25
C ILE A 5 -4.00 -38.27 30.05
N PRO A 6 -4.24 -36.94 30.06
CA PRO A 6 -5.39 -36.37 30.73
C PRO A 6 -6.68 -37.02 30.22
N VAL A 7 -7.73 -37.10 31.03
CA VAL A 7 -9.03 -37.68 30.62
C VAL A 7 -10.10 -36.64 30.88
N PHE A 8 -10.76 -36.20 29.82
CA PHE A 8 -11.84 -35.22 29.88
C PHE A 8 -13.19 -35.93 29.81
N ARG A 9 -14.17 -35.46 30.59
CA ARG A 9 -15.53 -36.00 30.63
C ARG A 9 -16.50 -34.86 30.87
N ASP A 10 -17.60 -34.85 30.13
CA ASP A 10 -18.72 -33.94 30.36
C ASP A 10 -19.55 -34.42 31.57
N SER A 11 -20.30 -33.50 32.20
CA SER A 11 -21.28 -33.90 33.20
C SER A 11 -22.49 -34.58 32.55
N ALA A 12 -23.22 -35.39 33.33
CA ALA A 12 -24.44 -36.02 32.85
C ALA A 12 -25.56 -34.99 32.53
N GLU A 13 -25.49 -33.79 33.09
CA GLU A 13 -26.41 -32.69 32.80
C GLU A 13 -26.09 -32.04 31.46
N ASP A 14 -24.83 -31.65 31.24
CA ASP A 14 -24.39 -31.04 29.98
C ASP A 14 -24.66 -31.96 28.78
N LEU A 15 -24.43 -33.28 28.93
CA LEU A 15 -24.76 -34.24 27.88
C LEU A 15 -26.26 -34.27 27.58
N ARG A 16 -27.13 -34.26 28.60
CA ARG A 16 -28.59 -34.26 28.36
C ARG A 16 -29.00 -33.04 27.55
N ASP A 17 -28.53 -31.86 27.93
CA ASP A 17 -28.86 -30.61 27.25
C ASP A 17 -28.30 -30.60 25.82
N PHE A 18 -27.06 -31.07 25.64
CA PHE A 18 -26.46 -31.22 24.33
C PHE A 18 -27.25 -32.14 23.39
N PHE A 19 -27.75 -33.28 23.88
CA PHE A 19 -28.60 -34.17 23.07
C PHE A 19 -29.95 -33.53 22.73
N VAL A 20 -30.53 -32.72 23.63
CA VAL A 20 -31.73 -31.93 23.34
C VAL A 20 -31.45 -30.93 22.21
N ASP A 21 -30.30 -30.25 22.24
CA ASP A 21 -29.91 -29.31 21.19
C ASP A 21 -29.65 -29.99 19.83
N LEU A 22 -29.04 -31.19 19.84
CA LEU A 22 -28.87 -32.01 18.65
C LEU A 22 -30.22 -32.38 18.02
N GLU A 23 -31.19 -32.84 18.82
CA GLU A 23 -32.54 -33.16 18.32
C GLU A 23 -33.25 -31.91 17.79
N ASN A 24 -33.18 -30.79 18.51
CA ASN A 24 -33.73 -29.50 18.08
C ASN A 24 -33.15 -29.03 16.74
N SER A 25 -31.86 -29.33 16.48
CA SER A 25 -31.21 -28.96 15.22
C SER A 25 -31.77 -29.70 13.99
N LEU A 26 -32.46 -30.83 14.16
CA LEU A 26 -33.05 -31.60 13.05
C LEU A 26 -34.31 -30.95 12.46
N ILE A 27 -34.99 -30.11 13.24
CA ILE A 27 -36.25 -29.45 12.86
C ILE A 27 -36.07 -27.97 12.44
N LYS A 28 -34.84 -27.45 12.49
CA LYS A 28 -34.53 -26.08 12.03
C LYS A 28 -34.70 -25.90 10.52
N ILE A 29 -34.77 -24.65 10.07
CA ILE A 29 -34.87 -24.27 8.64
C ILE A 29 -33.56 -24.55 7.88
N ARG A 30 -33.69 -24.74 6.56
CA ARG A 30 -32.69 -25.31 5.63
C ARG A 30 -31.20 -25.00 5.90
N LYS A 31 -30.83 -23.76 6.23
CA LYS A 31 -29.42 -23.38 6.44
C LYS A 31 -28.86 -23.87 7.79
N GLU A 32 -29.70 -23.98 8.80
CA GLU A 32 -29.32 -24.35 10.18
C GLU A 32 -29.62 -25.82 10.50
N ARG A 33 -30.39 -26.48 9.63
CA ARG A 33 -30.80 -27.87 9.81
C ARG A 33 -29.61 -28.82 9.78
N SER A 34 -29.48 -29.67 10.81
CA SER A 34 -28.54 -30.79 10.82
C SER A 34 -29.16 -32.03 10.16
N THR A 35 -28.32 -33.02 9.85
CA THR A 35 -28.75 -34.34 9.38
C THR A 35 -28.22 -35.40 10.32
N ARG A 36 -29.10 -36.28 10.78
CA ARG A 36 -28.74 -37.51 11.49
C ARG A 36 -28.87 -38.70 10.56
N LYS A 37 -27.85 -39.57 10.53
CA LYS A 37 -27.90 -40.88 9.89
C LYS A 37 -27.52 -41.97 10.88
N GLN A 38 -28.24 -43.08 10.86
CA GLN A 38 -28.03 -44.19 11.77
C GLN A 38 -27.31 -45.34 11.06
N TYR A 39 -26.38 -45.96 11.79
CA TYR A 39 -25.55 -47.04 11.28
C TYR A 39 -25.51 -48.19 12.26
N LYS A 40 -25.67 -49.41 11.74
CA LYS A 40 -25.49 -50.67 12.45
C LYS A 40 -24.02 -51.04 12.45
N PHE A 41 -23.51 -51.44 13.60
CA PHE A 41 -22.12 -51.84 13.76
C PHE A 41 -22.03 -53.10 14.63
N PRO A 42 -21.25 -54.13 14.22
CA PRO A 42 -21.08 -55.34 15.00
C PRO A 42 -20.20 -55.07 16.24
N THR A 43 -20.66 -55.50 17.41
CA THR A 43 -19.95 -55.41 18.69
C THR A 43 -19.83 -56.81 19.32
N THR A 44 -19.02 -56.97 20.38
CA THR A 44 -18.89 -58.29 21.02
C THR A 44 -20.19 -58.72 21.72
N ASN A 45 -21.06 -57.76 22.05
CA ASN A 45 -22.34 -57.98 22.69
C ASN A 45 -23.54 -57.98 21.72
N GLY A 46 -23.29 -58.02 20.40
CA GLY A 46 -24.32 -58.01 19.35
C GLY A 46 -24.26 -56.80 18.43
N GLU A 47 -25.36 -56.48 17.75
CA GLU A 47 -25.43 -55.31 16.87
C GLU A 47 -25.72 -54.03 17.67
N ALA A 48 -24.97 -52.96 17.38
CA ALA A 48 -25.17 -51.64 17.96
C ALA A 48 -25.60 -50.62 16.90
N VAL A 49 -26.33 -49.59 17.34
CA VAL A 49 -26.69 -48.44 16.50
C VAL A 49 -25.87 -47.22 16.91
N VAL A 50 -25.28 -46.56 15.92
CA VAL A 50 -24.52 -45.32 16.07
C VAL A 50 -25.19 -44.23 15.23
N ASP A 51 -25.38 -43.06 15.83
CA ASP A 51 -25.85 -41.87 15.14
C ASP A 51 -24.66 -41.04 14.66
N SER A 52 -24.65 -40.73 13.37
CA SER A 52 -23.72 -39.78 12.73
C SER A 52 -24.44 -38.46 12.51
N TRP A 53 -23.87 -37.38 13.06
CA TRP A 53 -24.41 -36.03 12.95
C TRP A 53 -23.62 -35.22 11.93
N LYS A 54 -24.34 -34.60 10.99
CA LYS A 54 -23.77 -33.73 9.97
C LYS A 54 -24.49 -32.38 9.95
N PHE A 55 -23.77 -31.33 10.30
CA PHE A 55 -24.23 -29.95 10.15
C PHE A 55 -23.97 -29.42 8.74
N ASN A 56 -24.72 -28.39 8.34
CA ASN A 56 -24.56 -27.75 7.04
C ASN A 56 -23.21 -27.03 6.96
N GLU A 57 -22.44 -27.26 5.89
CA GLU A 57 -21.09 -26.66 5.74
C GLU A 57 -21.13 -25.12 5.73
N PHE A 58 -22.25 -24.51 5.31
CA PHE A 58 -22.43 -23.04 5.32
C PHE A 58 -22.73 -22.45 6.70
N ALA A 59 -23.11 -23.26 7.69
CA ALA A 59 -23.46 -22.76 9.01
C ALA A 59 -22.21 -22.50 9.88
N TYR A 60 -21.14 -23.27 9.67
CA TYR A 60 -19.89 -23.08 10.41
C TYR A 60 -19.27 -21.71 10.10
N GLY A 61 -18.73 -21.05 11.12
CA GLY A 61 -18.05 -19.77 10.97
C GLY A 61 -18.97 -18.60 10.61
N THR A 62 -20.27 -18.76 10.82
CA THR A 62 -21.30 -17.71 10.68
C THR A 62 -21.97 -17.43 12.02
N ASP A 63 -22.92 -16.49 12.06
CA ASP A 63 -23.69 -16.15 13.26
C ASP A 63 -24.76 -17.21 13.64
N ILE A 64 -24.79 -18.35 12.94
CA ILE A 64 -25.69 -19.47 13.24
C ILE A 64 -25.15 -20.26 14.44
N GLU A 65 -25.96 -20.34 15.50
CA GLU A 65 -25.68 -21.21 16.64
C GLU A 65 -25.89 -22.69 16.28
N LEU A 66 -24.78 -23.42 16.27
CA LEU A 66 -24.72 -24.88 16.10
C LEU A 66 -24.56 -25.54 17.47
N PRO A 67 -25.22 -26.69 17.73
CA PRO A 67 -25.01 -27.48 18.95
C PRO A 67 -23.55 -27.89 19.14
N SER A 68 -22.83 -28.14 18.05
CA SER A 68 -21.42 -28.47 18.06
C SER A 68 -20.72 -27.95 16.79
N GLN A 69 -19.47 -27.55 16.94
CA GLN A 69 -18.60 -27.22 15.81
C GLN A 69 -17.86 -28.46 15.26
N ALA A 70 -18.06 -29.64 15.87
CA ALA A 70 -17.37 -30.87 15.49
C ALA A 70 -17.73 -31.34 14.07
N ARG A 71 -16.71 -31.53 13.24
CA ARG A 71 -16.83 -32.03 11.87
C ARG A 71 -16.50 -33.52 11.82
N GLY A 72 -17.52 -34.33 12.10
CA GLY A 72 -17.43 -35.78 12.24
C GLY A 72 -17.77 -36.17 13.67
N LEU A 73 -19.07 -36.21 13.97
CA LEU A 73 -19.59 -36.43 15.32
C LEU A 73 -20.44 -37.69 15.32
N PHE A 74 -20.08 -38.64 16.18
CA PHE A 74 -20.75 -39.92 16.33
C PHE A 74 -21.17 -40.14 17.78
N THR A 75 -22.44 -40.49 17.98
CA THR A 75 -23.02 -40.65 19.31
C THR A 75 -23.73 -41.99 19.45
N ARG A 76 -23.81 -42.46 20.68
CA ARG A 76 -24.55 -43.67 21.06
C ARG A 76 -24.93 -43.60 22.54
N ASP A 77 -26.13 -44.05 22.88
CA ASP A 77 -26.60 -44.23 24.27
C ASP A 77 -26.36 -43.00 25.17
N GLY A 78 -26.63 -41.80 24.63
CA GLY A 78 -26.42 -40.52 25.35
C GLY A 78 -24.96 -40.14 25.57
N LYS A 79 -24.02 -40.71 24.80
CA LYS A 79 -22.58 -40.40 24.85
C LYS A 79 -22.04 -40.03 23.48
N ILE A 80 -21.00 -39.21 23.46
CA ILE A 80 -20.16 -39.00 22.29
C ILE A 80 -19.17 -40.17 22.22
N ILE A 81 -19.19 -40.94 21.14
CA ILE A 81 -18.30 -42.10 20.97
C ILE A 81 -17.17 -41.83 20.00
N ALA A 82 -17.33 -40.90 19.06
CA ALA A 82 -16.22 -40.41 18.26
C ALA A 82 -16.42 -38.94 17.89
N ARG A 83 -15.33 -38.18 17.91
CA ARG A 83 -15.33 -36.73 17.70
C ARG A 83 -14.14 -36.27 16.87
N GLY A 84 -14.44 -35.77 15.67
CA GLY A 84 -13.50 -35.06 14.81
C GLY A 84 -13.10 -33.70 15.38
N TYR A 85 -12.26 -32.96 14.65
CA TYR A 85 -11.95 -31.59 15.01
C TYR A 85 -13.16 -30.68 14.86
N ASP A 86 -13.12 -29.55 15.54
CA ASP A 86 -13.96 -28.43 15.16
C ASP A 86 -13.65 -28.00 13.72
N LYS A 87 -14.65 -27.47 13.01
CA LYS A 87 -14.45 -26.96 11.66
C LYS A 87 -13.48 -25.77 11.70
N PHE A 88 -12.30 -25.97 11.11
CA PHE A 88 -11.31 -24.90 10.94
C PHE A 88 -11.21 -24.40 9.48
N PHE A 89 -10.78 -23.15 9.36
CA PHE A 89 -10.88 -22.34 8.14
C PHE A 89 -9.51 -21.93 7.63
N ASN A 90 -9.43 -21.68 6.32
CA ASN A 90 -8.22 -21.13 5.70
C ASN A 90 -8.05 -19.70 6.20
N VAL A 91 -6.80 -19.22 6.22
CA VAL A 91 -6.54 -17.79 6.40
C VAL A 91 -7.43 -16.98 5.45
N GLY A 92 -8.14 -16.00 6.01
CA GLY A 92 -9.02 -15.07 5.28
C GLY A 92 -10.38 -15.63 4.85
N GLU A 93 -10.70 -16.91 5.14
CA GLU A 93 -11.96 -17.55 4.73
C GLU A 93 -13.17 -17.05 5.56
N VAL A 94 -12.99 -16.82 6.87
CA VAL A 94 -14.03 -16.29 7.78
C VAL A 94 -13.43 -15.25 8.72
N GLU A 95 -14.28 -14.51 9.46
CA GLU A 95 -13.82 -13.44 10.36
C GLU A 95 -12.76 -13.92 11.37
N LYS A 96 -13.01 -15.08 12.01
CA LYS A 96 -12.09 -15.69 12.98
C LYS A 96 -10.79 -16.22 12.36
N SER A 97 -10.69 -16.32 11.04
CA SER A 97 -9.46 -16.74 10.35
C SER A 97 -8.76 -15.61 9.58
N LYS A 98 -9.21 -14.36 9.73
CA LYS A 98 -8.47 -13.19 9.22
C LYS A 98 -7.18 -13.00 10.01
N LEU A 99 -6.15 -12.48 9.33
CA LEU A 99 -4.82 -12.26 9.91
C LEU A 99 -4.87 -11.47 11.24
N GLU A 100 -5.71 -10.43 11.31
CA GLU A 100 -5.92 -9.60 12.51
C GLU A 100 -6.44 -10.38 13.73
N HIS A 101 -7.20 -11.45 13.50
CA HIS A 101 -7.67 -12.35 14.55
C HIS A 101 -6.58 -13.36 14.91
N LEU A 102 -5.94 -13.96 13.90
CA LEU A 102 -4.91 -14.97 14.07
C LEU A 102 -3.69 -14.45 14.85
N GLN A 103 -3.30 -13.19 14.65
CA GLN A 103 -2.21 -12.53 15.39
C GLN A 103 -2.48 -12.41 16.90
N LYS A 104 -3.75 -12.53 17.34
CA LYS A 104 -4.15 -12.43 18.75
C LYS A 104 -4.18 -13.80 19.44
N LEU A 105 -3.95 -14.88 18.71
CA LEU A 105 -3.88 -16.23 19.28
C LEU A 105 -2.62 -16.38 20.13
N LYS A 106 -2.69 -17.29 21.11
CA LYS A 106 -1.59 -17.59 22.03
C LYS A 106 -0.80 -18.80 21.53
N GLY A 107 0.52 -18.66 21.56
CA GLY A 107 1.45 -19.75 21.36
C GLY A 107 1.60 -20.63 22.63
N PRO A 108 2.39 -21.71 22.54
CA PRO A 108 3.16 -22.10 21.36
C PRO A 108 2.26 -22.62 20.21
N PHE A 109 2.64 -22.29 18.98
CA PHE A 109 1.92 -22.69 17.77
C PHE A 109 2.48 -24.01 17.27
N ALA A 110 1.63 -25.04 17.22
CA ALA A 110 2.00 -26.32 16.62
C ALA A 110 1.63 -26.31 15.13
N LEU A 111 2.64 -26.23 14.28
CA LEU A 111 2.49 -26.36 12.84
C LEU A 111 2.59 -27.84 12.47
N THR A 112 1.59 -28.34 11.75
CA THR A 112 1.55 -29.73 11.27
C THR A 112 1.30 -29.78 9.78
N MET A 113 2.00 -30.67 9.08
CA MET A 113 1.80 -30.84 7.63
C MET A 113 0.38 -31.30 7.35
N LYS A 114 -0.25 -30.64 6.38
CA LYS A 114 -1.59 -31.02 5.95
C LYS A 114 -1.47 -32.10 4.88
N GLU A 115 -1.53 -33.36 5.31
CA GLU A 115 -1.63 -34.49 4.39
C GLU A 115 -2.87 -34.36 3.49
N ASN A 116 -2.80 -34.94 2.28
CA ASN A 116 -3.82 -34.87 1.26
C ASN A 116 -4.42 -36.26 1.03
N GLY A 117 -5.36 -36.65 1.89
CA GLY A 117 -5.99 -37.96 1.89
C GLY A 117 -7.46 -37.93 2.33
N CYS A 118 -7.90 -39.04 2.89
CA CYS A 118 -9.23 -39.20 3.48
C CYS A 118 -9.13 -39.32 5.01
N ILE A 119 -9.85 -38.48 5.74
CA ILE A 119 -9.87 -38.51 7.21
C ILE A 119 -10.53 -39.79 7.75
N VAL A 120 -9.90 -40.38 8.76
CA VAL A 120 -10.31 -41.57 9.48
C VAL A 120 -10.34 -41.27 10.98
N PHE A 121 -11.46 -41.61 11.62
CA PHE A 121 -11.62 -41.54 13.07
C PHE A 121 -11.59 -42.94 13.67
N LEU A 122 -10.82 -43.09 14.74
CA LEU A 122 -10.68 -44.33 15.49
C LEU A 122 -11.08 -44.06 16.94
N SER A 123 -11.99 -44.86 17.46
CA SER A 123 -12.42 -44.83 18.87
C SER A 123 -12.69 -46.24 19.37
N GLY A 124 -13.00 -46.40 20.65
CA GLY A 124 -13.31 -47.70 21.25
C GLY A 124 -14.62 -47.69 22.01
N LEU A 125 -15.27 -48.85 22.08
CA LEU A 125 -16.39 -49.11 22.97
C LEU A 125 -15.93 -49.84 24.24
N GLU A 126 -16.83 -49.89 25.22
CA GLU A 126 -16.60 -50.52 26.53
C GLU A 126 -16.24 -52.00 26.43
N ASP A 127 -16.75 -52.68 25.40
CA ASP A 127 -16.58 -54.11 25.17
C ASP A 127 -15.33 -54.45 24.35
N GLY A 128 -14.44 -53.47 24.12
CA GLY A 128 -13.22 -53.66 23.34
C GLY A 128 -13.43 -53.57 21.82
N THR A 129 -14.64 -53.24 21.36
CA THR A 129 -14.90 -53.07 19.92
C THR A 129 -14.25 -51.79 19.39
N LEU A 130 -13.43 -51.91 18.34
CA LEU A 130 -12.82 -50.77 17.63
C LEU A 130 -13.85 -50.13 16.69
N VAL A 131 -14.12 -48.85 16.91
CA VAL A 131 -14.97 -48.03 16.04
C VAL A 131 -14.09 -47.33 15.02
N VAL A 132 -14.31 -47.64 13.74
CA VAL A 132 -13.65 -46.97 12.61
C VAL A 132 -14.69 -46.16 11.86
N CYS A 133 -14.42 -44.87 11.63
CA CYS A 133 -15.30 -44.01 10.86
C CYS A 133 -14.53 -43.29 9.76
N SER A 134 -15.15 -43.13 8.60
CA SER A 134 -14.80 -42.03 7.71
C SER A 134 -15.43 -40.73 8.24
N LYS A 135 -15.31 -39.63 7.49
CA LYS A 135 -15.83 -38.32 7.91
C LYS A 135 -17.27 -38.30 8.47
N HIS A 136 -18.19 -39.05 7.86
CA HIS A 136 -19.61 -39.06 8.26
C HIS A 136 -20.25 -40.46 8.24
N VAL A 137 -19.47 -41.50 7.94
CA VAL A 137 -19.98 -42.86 7.75
C VAL A 137 -19.18 -43.81 8.63
N THR A 138 -19.91 -44.65 9.34
CA THR A 138 -19.44 -45.81 10.09
C THR A 138 -20.39 -46.98 9.78
N GLY A 139 -20.00 -48.22 10.00
CA GLY A 139 -20.92 -49.37 9.92
C GLY A 139 -21.74 -49.51 8.63
N GLU A 140 -22.79 -50.30 8.71
CA GLU A 140 -23.79 -50.47 7.66
C GLU A 140 -24.96 -49.50 7.89
N PRO A 141 -25.43 -48.76 6.89
CA PRO A 141 -26.53 -47.82 7.08
C PRO A 141 -27.83 -48.54 7.43
N VAL A 142 -28.58 -48.05 8.43
CA VAL A 142 -29.89 -48.63 8.82
C VAL A 142 -30.92 -48.48 7.70
N ILE A 143 -30.82 -47.41 6.90
CA ILE A 143 -31.65 -47.14 5.73
C ILE A 143 -30.73 -47.11 4.51
N GLU A 144 -31.05 -47.89 3.48
CA GLU A 144 -30.28 -47.95 2.24
C GLU A 144 -30.03 -46.54 1.67
N SER A 145 -28.80 -46.31 1.21
CA SER A 145 -28.38 -45.08 0.55
C SER A 145 -27.49 -45.40 -0.64
N ASP A 146 -27.25 -44.41 -1.49
CA ASP A 146 -26.69 -44.49 -2.86
C ASP A 146 -25.25 -45.04 -2.99
N GLY A 147 -24.74 -45.84 -2.04
CA GLY A 147 -23.52 -46.65 -2.13
C GLY A 147 -22.18 -45.89 -2.06
N LYS A 148 -22.13 -44.62 -2.50
CA LYS A 148 -20.86 -43.86 -2.61
C LYS A 148 -20.19 -43.56 -1.26
N GLY A 149 -20.96 -43.46 -0.18
CA GLY A 149 -20.43 -43.16 1.17
C GLY A 149 -19.72 -44.33 1.86
N SER A 150 -20.00 -45.58 1.48
CA SER A 150 -19.40 -46.74 2.16
C SER A 150 -17.97 -47.01 1.69
N ARG A 151 -17.59 -46.67 0.45
CA ARG A 151 -16.26 -46.99 -0.11
C ARG A 151 -15.09 -46.48 0.75
N HIS A 152 -15.14 -45.23 1.22
CA HIS A 152 -14.08 -44.69 2.09
C HIS A 152 -14.07 -45.35 3.47
N TYR A 153 -15.24 -45.63 4.03
CA TYR A 153 -15.34 -46.34 5.31
C TYR A 153 -14.82 -47.78 5.20
N GLU A 154 -15.22 -48.54 4.18
CA GLU A 154 -14.75 -49.91 3.95
C GLU A 154 -13.24 -49.96 3.72
N ARG A 155 -12.70 -49.01 2.94
CA ARG A 155 -11.25 -48.89 2.75
C ARG A 155 -10.56 -48.55 4.06
N ALA A 156 -11.03 -47.54 4.78
CA ALA A 156 -10.44 -47.14 6.06
C ALA A 156 -10.45 -48.28 7.06
N LYS A 157 -11.57 -48.99 7.20
CA LYS A 157 -11.71 -50.18 8.05
C LYS A 157 -10.67 -51.22 7.66
N LYS A 158 -10.66 -51.67 6.40
CA LYS A 158 -9.70 -52.67 5.92
C LYS A 158 -8.25 -52.24 6.21
N THR A 159 -7.88 -51.01 5.86
CA THR A 159 -6.51 -50.52 6.04
C THR A 159 -6.11 -50.41 7.51
N VAL A 160 -7.02 -50.02 8.41
CA VAL A 160 -6.74 -49.97 9.85
C VAL A 160 -6.45 -51.35 10.42
N TYR A 161 -7.26 -52.36 10.08
CA TYR A 161 -7.02 -53.73 10.56
C TYR A 161 -5.71 -54.31 9.99
N GLU A 162 -5.45 -54.15 8.68
CA GLU A 162 -4.19 -54.57 8.07
C GLU A 162 -2.98 -53.85 8.66
N HIS A 163 -3.13 -52.57 9.01
CA HIS A 163 -2.09 -51.76 9.66
C HIS A 163 -1.75 -52.30 11.05
N LEU A 164 -2.76 -52.52 11.89
CA LEU A 164 -2.56 -53.02 13.26
C LEU A 164 -1.94 -54.41 13.26
N GLU A 165 -2.38 -55.29 12.36
CA GLU A 165 -1.78 -56.61 12.17
C GLU A 165 -0.29 -56.49 11.80
N LYS A 166 0.07 -55.65 10.83
CA LYS A 166 1.46 -55.39 10.46
C LYS A 166 2.29 -54.77 11.59
N ALA A 167 1.67 -53.97 12.45
CA ALA A 167 2.30 -53.38 13.63
C ALA A 167 2.40 -54.34 14.83
N GLY A 168 1.86 -55.57 14.71
CA GLY A 168 1.82 -56.55 15.80
C GLY A 168 0.91 -56.14 16.96
N LYS A 169 -0.18 -55.42 16.66
CA LYS A 169 -1.17 -54.91 17.62
C LYS A 169 -2.54 -55.51 17.37
N LEU A 170 -3.32 -55.69 18.45
CA LEU A 170 -4.71 -56.12 18.35
C LEU A 170 -5.64 -54.90 18.24
N ALA A 171 -6.70 -55.03 17.45
CA ALA A 171 -7.74 -53.99 17.37
C ALA A 171 -8.39 -53.69 18.73
N GLU A 172 -8.58 -54.73 19.55
CA GLU A 172 -9.11 -54.64 20.91
C GLU A 172 -8.20 -53.83 21.85
N GLU A 173 -6.88 -53.93 21.69
CA GLU A 173 -5.92 -53.14 22.48
C GLU A 173 -6.06 -51.65 22.20
N LEU A 174 -6.17 -51.28 20.91
CA LEU A 174 -6.39 -49.89 20.52
C LEU A 174 -7.75 -49.39 21.00
N ALA A 175 -8.81 -50.17 20.81
CA ALA A 175 -10.15 -49.82 21.26
C ALA A 175 -10.22 -49.60 22.77
N THR A 176 -9.69 -50.54 23.56
CA THR A 176 -9.66 -50.45 25.02
C THR A 176 -8.89 -49.22 25.49
N PHE A 177 -7.76 -48.91 24.84
CA PHE A 177 -6.98 -47.70 25.13
C PHE A 177 -7.81 -46.42 24.85
N LEU A 178 -8.41 -46.31 23.67
CA LEU A 178 -9.19 -45.13 23.28
C LEU A 178 -10.43 -44.93 24.16
N TYR A 179 -11.14 -46.02 24.50
CA TYR A 179 -12.29 -46.00 25.40
C TYR A 179 -11.90 -45.55 26.81
N LYS A 180 -10.86 -46.15 27.40
CA LYS A 180 -10.40 -45.84 28.76
C LYS A 180 -10.05 -44.36 28.94
N HIS A 181 -9.49 -43.74 27.90
CA HIS A 181 -9.10 -42.35 27.90
C HIS A 181 -10.19 -41.38 27.39
N ASN A 182 -11.35 -41.89 26.95
CA ASN A 182 -12.44 -41.10 26.37
C ASN A 182 -11.97 -40.22 25.18
N ILE A 183 -11.24 -40.82 24.23
CA ILE A 183 -10.62 -40.11 23.11
C ILE A 183 -10.90 -40.74 21.75
N THR A 184 -10.84 -39.93 20.71
CA THR A 184 -10.81 -40.32 19.30
C THR A 184 -9.43 -40.05 18.73
N ALA A 185 -8.78 -41.05 18.15
CA ALA A 185 -7.61 -40.88 17.30
C ALA A 185 -8.04 -40.47 15.88
N VAL A 186 -7.37 -39.46 15.32
CA VAL A 186 -7.69 -38.87 14.02
C VAL A 186 -6.49 -39.03 13.09
N ALA A 187 -6.68 -39.80 12.02
CA ALA A 187 -5.65 -40.09 11.04
C ALA A 187 -6.11 -39.69 9.63
N GLU A 188 -5.13 -39.46 8.75
CA GLU A 188 -5.37 -39.27 7.32
C GLU A 188 -4.90 -40.54 6.60
N LEU A 189 -5.78 -41.15 5.83
CA LEU A 189 -5.45 -42.24 4.92
C LEU A 189 -5.00 -41.65 3.59
N CYS A 190 -3.71 -41.82 3.27
CA CYS A 190 -3.12 -41.39 2.01
C CYS A 190 -2.68 -42.63 1.23
N ASP A 191 -3.26 -42.85 0.04
CA ASP A 191 -3.03 -44.05 -0.77
C ASP A 191 -3.53 -43.86 -2.21
N ASP A 192 -2.63 -43.53 -3.14
CA ASP A 192 -2.98 -43.28 -4.55
C ASP A 192 -3.54 -44.54 -5.26
N ASP A 193 -3.23 -45.76 -4.80
CA ASP A 193 -3.81 -47.00 -5.36
C ASP A 193 -5.33 -47.09 -5.09
N PHE A 194 -5.78 -46.43 -4.02
CA PHE A 194 -7.20 -46.35 -3.65
C PHE A 194 -7.91 -45.18 -4.33
N GLU A 195 -7.38 -43.97 -4.17
CA GLU A 195 -7.92 -42.73 -4.72
C GLU A 195 -6.82 -41.68 -4.87
N GLU A 196 -6.57 -41.22 -6.10
CA GLU A 196 -5.67 -40.08 -6.32
C GLU A 196 -6.38 -38.78 -5.95
N HIS A 197 -5.77 -37.99 -5.08
CA HIS A 197 -6.22 -36.64 -4.79
C HIS A 197 -5.52 -35.61 -5.70
N ILE A 198 -4.71 -34.72 -5.15
CA ILE A 198 -3.99 -33.69 -5.92
C ILE A 198 -2.47 -33.85 -5.78
N ILE A 199 -2.01 -34.20 -4.57
CA ILE A 199 -0.61 -34.45 -4.27
C ILE A 199 -0.35 -35.96 -4.28
N GLU A 200 0.78 -36.36 -4.85
CA GLU A 200 1.15 -37.76 -5.01
C GLU A 200 1.58 -38.40 -3.70
N TYR A 201 1.01 -39.58 -3.41
CA TYR A 201 1.41 -40.50 -2.35
C TYR A 201 1.78 -41.85 -2.97
N PRO A 202 3.05 -42.00 -3.38
CA PRO A 202 3.52 -43.27 -3.90
C PRO A 202 3.48 -44.36 -2.81
N LYS A 203 3.56 -45.62 -3.22
CA LYS A 203 3.30 -46.80 -2.38
C LYS A 203 4.12 -46.85 -1.08
N GLU A 204 5.35 -46.34 -1.10
CA GLU A 204 6.25 -46.24 0.05
C GLU A 204 5.79 -45.21 1.10
N LEU A 205 5.06 -44.18 0.65
CA LEU A 205 4.49 -43.13 1.49
C LEU A 205 3.03 -43.43 1.87
N ALA A 206 2.37 -44.37 1.20
CA ALA A 206 1.00 -44.75 1.49
C ALA A 206 0.83 -45.28 2.94
N GLY A 207 -0.26 -44.91 3.61
CA GLY A 207 -0.58 -45.37 4.95
C GLY A 207 -1.48 -44.43 5.76
N LEU A 208 -1.60 -44.73 7.05
CA LEU A 208 -2.37 -43.96 8.03
C LEU A 208 -1.45 -43.01 8.80
N TYR A 209 -1.58 -41.71 8.53
CA TYR A 209 -0.85 -40.65 9.21
C TYR A 209 -1.65 -40.16 10.40
N LEU A 210 -1.22 -40.46 11.63
CA LEU A 210 -1.91 -39.98 12.82
C LEU A 210 -1.57 -38.49 13.03
N HIS A 211 -2.59 -37.64 12.94
CA HIS A 211 -2.40 -36.19 13.06
C HIS A 211 -3.16 -35.61 14.24
N GLY A 212 -3.96 -36.34 14.99
CA GLY A 212 -4.40 -35.84 16.28
C GLY A 212 -5.21 -36.81 17.10
N ILE A 213 -5.52 -36.36 18.30
CA ILE A 213 -6.31 -37.08 19.28
C ILE A 213 -7.22 -36.04 19.91
N ASN A 214 -8.53 -36.32 19.92
CA ASN A 214 -9.52 -35.41 20.49
C ASN A 214 -10.23 -36.10 21.64
N ALA A 215 -10.58 -35.36 22.69
CA ALA A 215 -11.50 -35.86 23.70
C ALA A 215 -12.90 -36.04 23.12
N ASN A 216 -13.59 -37.09 23.54
CA ASN A 216 -15.00 -37.34 23.21
C ASN A 216 -15.90 -36.54 24.17
N THR A 217 -15.84 -35.21 24.02
CA THR A 217 -16.56 -34.24 24.87
C THR A 217 -17.36 -33.24 24.04
N ILE A 218 -18.25 -32.46 24.65
CA ILE A 218 -18.99 -31.41 23.95
C ILE A 218 -18.00 -30.34 23.44
N GLN A 219 -17.19 -29.81 24.36
CA GLN A 219 -16.14 -28.83 24.07
C GLN A 219 -14.95 -29.44 23.32
N PHE A 220 -14.25 -28.61 22.55
CA PHE A 220 -13.10 -29.03 21.74
C PHE A 220 -11.81 -29.06 22.56
N HIS A 221 -11.38 -30.28 22.88
CA HIS A 221 -10.06 -30.54 23.45
C HIS A 221 -9.26 -31.47 22.55
N SER A 222 -8.13 -30.97 22.02
CA SER A 222 -7.20 -31.72 21.18
C SER A 222 -5.84 -31.83 21.86
N TYR A 223 -5.25 -33.02 21.80
CA TYR A 223 -4.03 -33.30 22.55
C TYR A 223 -2.80 -32.69 21.88
N PRO A 224 -1.79 -32.28 22.68
CA PRO A 224 -0.51 -31.83 22.15
C PRO A 224 0.15 -32.87 21.24
N MET A 225 0.89 -32.41 20.23
CA MET A 225 1.50 -33.30 19.23
C MET A 225 2.48 -34.33 19.82
N LYS A 226 3.09 -34.04 20.98
CA LYS A 226 3.92 -35.00 21.71
C LYS A 226 3.13 -36.26 22.11
N ASN A 227 1.89 -36.11 22.57
CA ASN A 227 1.02 -37.24 22.89
C ASN A 227 0.57 -37.97 21.63
N VAL A 228 0.23 -37.23 20.57
CA VAL A 228 -0.15 -37.78 19.27
C VAL A 228 0.97 -38.66 18.72
N TYR A 229 2.21 -38.18 18.71
CA TYR A 229 3.38 -38.95 18.28
C TYR A 229 3.61 -40.20 19.12
N ALA A 230 3.46 -40.11 20.44
CA ALA A 230 3.67 -41.26 21.31
C ALA A 230 2.64 -42.38 21.07
N VAL A 231 1.38 -42.01 20.79
CA VAL A 231 0.34 -42.97 20.36
C VAL A 231 0.62 -43.49 18.95
N ALA A 232 1.09 -42.63 18.04
CA ALA A 232 1.48 -43.04 16.69
C ALA A 232 2.56 -44.13 16.75
N ASP A 233 3.62 -43.91 17.51
CA ASP A 233 4.71 -44.87 17.68
C ASP A 233 4.24 -46.17 18.30
N TYR A 234 3.42 -46.08 19.34
CA TYR A 234 2.98 -47.24 20.09
C TYR A 234 2.10 -48.17 19.24
N PHE A 235 1.22 -47.63 18.41
CA PHE A 235 0.33 -48.39 17.52
C PHE A 235 0.82 -48.45 16.06
N GLY A 236 2.06 -48.00 15.81
CA GLY A 236 2.73 -48.09 14.52
C GLY A 236 2.25 -47.12 13.43
N PHE A 237 1.37 -46.15 13.72
CA PHE A 237 0.92 -45.16 12.73
C PHE A 237 2.08 -44.31 12.19
N LYS A 238 1.94 -43.81 10.96
CA LYS A 238 2.89 -42.82 10.42
C LYS A 238 2.70 -41.49 11.15
N ARG A 239 3.80 -40.79 11.40
CA ARG A 239 3.77 -39.43 11.96
C ARG A 239 3.60 -38.41 10.84
N VAL A 240 2.72 -37.44 11.02
CA VAL A 240 2.75 -36.20 10.23
C VAL A 240 3.94 -35.35 10.64
N TYR A 241 4.50 -34.55 9.73
CA TYR A 241 5.51 -33.55 10.13
C TYR A 241 4.90 -32.56 11.14
N TYR A 242 5.67 -32.24 12.18
CA TYR A 242 5.31 -31.29 13.23
C TYR A 242 6.52 -30.44 13.62
N GLU A 243 6.26 -29.16 13.81
CA GLU A 243 7.21 -28.18 14.33
C GLU A 243 6.48 -27.19 15.24
N GLN A 244 7.17 -26.66 16.24
CA GLN A 244 6.62 -25.74 17.21
C GLN A 244 7.27 -24.36 17.07
N TYR A 245 6.44 -23.32 17.11
CA TYR A 245 6.86 -21.93 17.04
C TYR A 245 6.38 -21.18 18.27
N ASP A 246 7.25 -20.44 18.93
CA ASP A 246 6.88 -19.70 20.15
C ASP A 246 6.14 -18.38 19.84
N SER A 247 6.35 -17.81 18.64
CA SER A 247 5.73 -16.55 18.23
C SER A 247 4.98 -16.68 16.90
N PHE A 248 3.90 -15.89 16.77
CA PHE A 248 3.12 -15.83 15.54
C PHE A 248 3.96 -15.31 14.37
N ASP A 249 4.85 -14.34 14.60
CA ASP A 249 5.66 -13.73 13.54
C ASP A 249 6.65 -14.72 12.91
N THR A 250 7.29 -15.56 13.74
CA THR A 250 8.20 -16.61 13.24
C THR A 250 7.44 -17.67 12.46
N LEU A 251 6.26 -18.07 12.95
CA LEU A 251 5.37 -18.99 12.25
C LEU A 251 4.93 -18.40 10.90
N TRP A 252 4.49 -17.14 10.91
CA TRP A 252 3.94 -16.47 9.73
C TRP A 252 5.00 -16.31 8.65
N SER A 253 6.22 -15.90 9.03
CA SER A 253 7.35 -15.79 8.12
C SER A 253 7.67 -17.13 7.43
N PHE A 254 7.64 -18.23 8.19
CA PHE A 254 7.82 -19.57 7.64
C PHE A 254 6.71 -19.94 6.65
N LEU A 255 5.45 -19.70 7.00
CA LEU A 255 4.30 -19.98 6.13
C LEU A 255 4.39 -19.20 4.81
N GLU A 256 4.71 -17.91 4.87
CA GLU A 256 4.88 -17.07 3.69
C GLU A 256 6.05 -17.54 2.81
N GLU A 257 7.19 -17.90 3.41
CA GLU A 257 8.34 -18.42 2.68
C GLU A 257 8.00 -19.70 1.93
N LYS A 258 7.41 -20.70 2.61
CA LYS A 258 7.08 -21.99 1.97
C LYS A 258 5.95 -21.87 0.96
N SER A 259 5.05 -20.90 1.12
CA SER A 259 3.99 -20.66 0.15
C SER A 259 4.46 -20.16 -1.22
N LYS A 260 5.68 -19.61 -1.31
CA LYS A 260 6.26 -19.15 -2.59
C LYS A 260 6.66 -20.29 -3.51
N THR A 261 7.01 -21.45 -2.94
CA THR A 261 7.46 -22.62 -3.72
C THR A 261 6.40 -23.70 -3.80
N GLY A 262 5.47 -23.76 -2.83
CA GLY A 262 4.51 -24.86 -2.70
C GLY A 262 5.18 -26.20 -2.32
N ILE A 263 6.49 -26.19 -2.08
CA ILE A 263 7.33 -27.38 -1.87
C ILE A 263 7.89 -27.36 -0.46
N PHE A 264 7.77 -28.48 0.22
CA PHE A 264 8.33 -28.72 1.54
C PHE A 264 9.01 -30.09 1.59
N GLN A 265 10.25 -30.15 2.10
CA GLN A 265 11.07 -31.37 2.15
C GLN A 265 11.17 -32.11 0.80
N GLY A 266 11.27 -31.34 -0.30
CA GLY A 266 11.41 -31.89 -1.64
C GLY A 266 10.13 -32.47 -2.24
N ARG A 267 8.96 -32.23 -1.63
CA ARG A 267 7.64 -32.63 -2.16
C ARG A 267 6.68 -31.45 -2.20
N GLU A 268 5.80 -31.43 -3.19
CA GLU A 268 4.64 -30.54 -3.20
C GLU A 268 3.74 -30.89 -2.01
N ILE A 269 3.21 -29.88 -1.31
CA ILE A 269 2.26 -30.09 -0.21
C ILE A 269 1.05 -29.17 -0.37
N GLU A 270 -0.10 -29.56 0.17
CA GLU A 270 -1.30 -28.69 0.17
C GLU A 270 -1.12 -27.46 1.08
N GLY A 271 -0.32 -27.60 2.13
CA GLY A 271 -0.03 -26.56 3.11
C GLY A 271 0.06 -27.11 4.53
N PHE A 272 -0.27 -26.29 5.51
CA PHE A 272 -0.15 -26.61 6.93
C PHE A 272 -1.45 -26.41 7.70
N VAL A 273 -1.62 -27.19 8.77
CA VAL A 273 -2.62 -26.96 9.82
C VAL A 273 -1.88 -26.45 11.05
N ILE A 274 -2.29 -25.29 11.54
CA ILE A 274 -1.73 -24.64 12.72
C ILE A 274 -2.71 -24.84 13.87
N ARG A 275 -2.17 -25.26 15.01
CA ARG A 275 -2.89 -25.39 16.28
C ARG A 275 -2.38 -24.32 17.22
N ALA A 276 -3.30 -23.59 17.81
CA ALA A 276 -3.04 -22.51 18.74
C ALA A 276 -4.06 -22.56 19.87
N LYS A 277 -3.91 -21.64 20.82
CA LYS A 277 -4.92 -21.35 21.83
C LYS A 277 -5.53 -19.99 21.57
N ASP A 278 -6.83 -19.84 21.84
CA ASP A 278 -7.47 -18.52 21.78
C ASP A 278 -7.29 -17.72 23.08
N LYS A 279 -8.10 -16.67 23.28
CA LYS A 279 -8.02 -15.85 24.49
C LYS A 279 -8.51 -16.57 25.74
N GLU A 280 -9.44 -17.51 25.59
CA GLU A 280 -10.08 -18.29 26.64
C GLU A 280 -9.29 -19.58 26.94
N ASP A 281 -8.18 -19.79 26.21
CA ASP A 281 -7.31 -20.98 26.29
C ASP A 281 -7.92 -22.24 25.63
N ASP A 282 -8.96 -22.03 24.82
CA ASP A 282 -9.59 -23.06 24.01
C ASP A 282 -8.73 -23.40 22.79
N ASP A 283 -8.80 -24.66 22.35
CA ASP A 283 -8.08 -25.12 21.17
C ASP A 283 -8.61 -24.44 19.91
N PHE A 284 -7.74 -23.75 19.18
CA PHE A 284 -8.10 -23.04 17.97
C PHE A 284 -7.21 -23.45 16.81
N PHE A 285 -7.82 -24.01 15.76
CA PHE A 285 -7.10 -24.48 14.59
C PHE A 285 -7.39 -23.58 13.39
N PHE A 286 -6.39 -23.35 12.56
CA PHE A 286 -6.57 -22.76 11.23
C PHE A 286 -5.65 -23.46 10.23
N LYS A 287 -5.98 -23.35 8.94
CA LYS A 287 -5.16 -23.91 7.86
C LYS A 287 -4.55 -22.79 7.04
N TYR A 288 -3.30 -22.99 6.64
CA TYR A 288 -2.61 -22.14 5.68
C TYR A 288 -2.34 -22.99 4.45
N LYS A 289 -3.20 -22.89 3.45
CA LYS A 289 -3.05 -23.60 2.18
C LYS A 289 -2.17 -22.82 1.23
N PHE A 290 -1.31 -23.53 0.51
CA PHE A 290 -0.60 -22.95 -0.60
C PHE A 290 -1.57 -22.79 -1.78
N GLU A 291 -1.66 -21.57 -2.31
CA GLU A 291 -2.56 -21.27 -3.42
C GLU A 291 -2.06 -21.96 -4.68
N GLU A 292 -0.77 -21.81 -4.99
CA GLU A 292 -0.15 -22.31 -6.20
C GLU A 292 0.96 -23.33 -5.86
N PRO A 293 1.17 -24.39 -6.66
CA PRO A 293 0.40 -24.77 -7.87
C PRO A 293 -0.84 -25.62 -7.56
N TYR A 294 -1.15 -25.88 -6.28
CA TYR A 294 -2.23 -26.77 -5.86
C TYR A 294 -3.61 -26.36 -6.43
N ALA A 295 -3.95 -25.07 -6.40
CA ALA A 295 -5.23 -24.59 -6.93
C ALA A 295 -5.34 -24.82 -8.44
N LEU A 296 -4.26 -24.55 -9.20
CA LEU A 296 -4.21 -24.83 -10.63
C LEU A 296 -4.41 -26.33 -10.93
N TYR A 297 -3.77 -27.22 -10.16
CA TYR A 297 -3.94 -28.67 -10.32
C TYR A 297 -5.35 -29.14 -10.00
N ARG A 298 -5.97 -28.55 -8.97
CA ARG A 298 -7.37 -28.81 -8.67
C ARG A 298 -8.26 -28.35 -9.81
N THR A 299 -7.99 -27.16 -10.38
CA THR A 299 -8.70 -26.67 -11.56
C THR A 299 -8.58 -27.67 -12.70
N PHE A 300 -7.37 -28.14 -13.03
CA PHE A 300 -7.14 -29.18 -14.04
C PHE A 300 -8.02 -30.41 -13.81
N ARG A 301 -8.02 -30.97 -12.59
CA ARG A 301 -8.87 -32.13 -12.25
C ARG A 301 -10.35 -31.88 -12.54
N GLU A 302 -10.88 -30.76 -12.08
CA GLU A 302 -12.31 -30.47 -12.20
C GLU A 302 -12.71 -30.15 -13.66
N VAL A 303 -11.91 -29.35 -14.39
CA VAL A 303 -12.22 -29.04 -15.80
C VAL A 303 -12.10 -30.28 -16.70
N THR A 304 -11.17 -31.19 -16.42
CA THR A 304 -11.02 -32.45 -17.17
C THR A 304 -12.22 -33.35 -16.96
N LYS A 305 -12.73 -33.48 -15.72
CA LYS A 305 -13.96 -34.25 -15.46
C LYS A 305 -15.16 -33.69 -16.17
N ASP A 306 -15.33 -32.37 -16.17
CA ASP A 306 -16.45 -31.73 -16.87
C ASP A 306 -16.32 -31.81 -18.39
N LEU A 307 -15.09 -31.82 -18.92
CA LEU A 307 -14.82 -32.08 -20.33
C LEU A 307 -15.23 -33.50 -20.70
N ILE A 308 -14.77 -34.53 -19.97
CA ILE A 308 -15.09 -35.94 -20.24
C ILE A 308 -16.60 -36.18 -20.15
N THR A 309 -17.23 -35.68 -19.07
CA THR A 309 -18.68 -35.86 -18.84
C THR A 309 -19.57 -34.97 -19.71
N LYS A 310 -18.96 -34.06 -20.49
CA LYS A 310 -19.64 -33.08 -21.34
C LYS A 310 -20.70 -32.24 -20.61
N ARG A 311 -20.52 -32.04 -19.30
CA ARG A 311 -21.43 -31.21 -18.48
C ARG A 311 -21.41 -29.76 -18.91
N ARG A 312 -20.26 -29.28 -19.38
CA ARG A 312 -20.01 -27.90 -19.76
C ARG A 312 -19.19 -27.84 -21.05
N ALA A 313 -19.39 -26.78 -21.83
CA ALA A 313 -18.61 -26.57 -23.05
C ALA A 313 -17.17 -26.16 -22.70
N LYS A 314 -16.18 -26.63 -23.48
CA LYS A 314 -14.75 -26.30 -23.31
C LYS A 314 -14.48 -24.80 -23.20
N VAL A 315 -15.13 -24.00 -24.05
CA VAL A 315 -15.05 -22.53 -24.03
C VAL A 315 -15.47 -21.95 -22.68
N GLN A 316 -16.55 -22.47 -22.08
CA GLN A 316 -17.03 -22.02 -20.78
C GLN A 316 -16.01 -22.37 -19.68
N LEU A 317 -15.47 -23.58 -19.70
CA LEU A 317 -14.45 -24.02 -18.73
C LEU A 317 -13.22 -23.11 -18.74
N ILE A 318 -12.79 -22.65 -19.92
CA ILE A 318 -11.63 -21.75 -20.07
C ILE A 318 -11.94 -20.35 -19.53
N LEU A 319 -13.07 -19.76 -19.93
CA LEU A 319 -13.43 -18.37 -19.58
C LEU A 319 -13.73 -18.16 -18.09
N GLU A 320 -14.18 -19.21 -17.39
CA GLU A 320 -14.35 -19.19 -15.93
C GLU A 320 -13.00 -19.09 -15.19
N GLN A 321 -11.91 -19.56 -15.80
CA GLN A 321 -10.56 -19.57 -15.22
C GLN A 321 -9.74 -18.34 -15.61
N ARG A 322 -10.27 -17.13 -15.38
CA ARG A 322 -9.67 -15.85 -15.86
C ARG A 322 -8.18 -15.71 -15.59
N LYS A 323 -7.71 -16.09 -14.40
CA LYS A 323 -6.29 -16.01 -13.99
C LYS A 323 -5.43 -16.96 -14.83
N HIS A 324 -5.91 -18.17 -15.14
CA HIS A 324 -5.14 -19.25 -15.78
C HIS A 324 -5.68 -19.67 -17.15
N ALA A 325 -6.46 -18.82 -17.82
CA ALA A 325 -7.22 -19.21 -19.02
C ALA A 325 -6.33 -19.78 -20.13
N ARG A 326 -5.11 -19.22 -20.30
CA ARG A 326 -4.12 -19.71 -21.29
C ARG A 326 -3.65 -21.12 -20.98
N ILE A 327 -3.26 -21.36 -19.73
CA ILE A 327 -2.76 -22.67 -19.28
C ILE A 327 -3.87 -23.71 -19.28
N VAL A 328 -5.07 -23.34 -18.81
CA VAL A 328 -6.23 -24.23 -18.82
C VAL A 328 -6.63 -24.58 -20.25
N GLN A 329 -6.57 -23.64 -21.20
CA GLN A 329 -6.81 -23.95 -22.60
C GLN A 329 -5.78 -24.94 -23.15
N ALA A 330 -4.48 -24.68 -22.99
CA ALA A 330 -3.43 -25.57 -23.45
C ALA A 330 -3.56 -26.98 -22.84
N TYR A 331 -3.86 -27.06 -21.54
CA TYR A 331 -4.11 -28.33 -20.86
C TYR A 331 -5.34 -29.06 -21.40
N LEU A 332 -6.46 -28.35 -21.63
CA LEU A 332 -7.68 -28.93 -22.20
C LEU A 332 -7.48 -29.40 -23.65
N ASP A 333 -6.70 -28.67 -24.45
CA ASP A 333 -6.28 -29.09 -25.81
C ASP A 333 -5.45 -30.38 -25.74
N PHE A 334 -4.49 -30.45 -24.81
CA PHE A 334 -3.67 -31.63 -24.56
C PHE A 334 -4.51 -32.85 -24.13
N VAL A 335 -5.39 -32.71 -23.12
CA VAL A 335 -6.17 -33.86 -22.63
C VAL A 335 -7.21 -34.34 -23.62
N GLU A 336 -7.80 -33.44 -24.42
CA GLU A 336 -8.74 -33.82 -25.48
C GLU A 336 -8.06 -34.69 -26.53
N LYS A 337 -6.84 -34.30 -26.96
CA LYS A 337 -6.01 -35.12 -27.84
C LYS A 337 -5.64 -36.46 -27.17
N LEU A 338 -5.12 -36.41 -25.95
CA LEU A 338 -4.70 -37.61 -25.20
C LEU A 338 -5.83 -38.63 -25.06
N PHE A 339 -7.02 -38.21 -24.68
CA PHE A 339 -8.16 -39.10 -24.49
C PHE A 339 -8.79 -39.58 -25.80
N SER A 340 -8.60 -38.85 -26.90
CA SER A 340 -8.96 -39.36 -28.23
C SER A 340 -8.04 -40.51 -28.67
N GLU A 341 -6.77 -40.48 -28.25
CA GLU A 341 -5.77 -41.50 -28.56
C GLU A 341 -5.79 -42.68 -27.56
N GLN A 342 -6.10 -42.42 -26.28
CA GLN A 342 -6.14 -43.37 -25.16
C GLN A 342 -7.43 -43.21 -24.33
N PRO A 343 -8.58 -43.73 -24.80
CA PRO A 343 -9.88 -43.55 -24.13
C PRO A 343 -9.95 -44.14 -22.72
N GLU A 344 -9.18 -45.19 -22.43
CA GLU A 344 -9.13 -45.84 -21.12
C GLU A 344 -8.64 -44.91 -20.00
N LEU A 345 -7.81 -43.91 -20.32
CA LEU A 345 -7.37 -42.91 -19.35
C LEU A 345 -8.53 -42.00 -18.92
N ALA A 346 -9.48 -41.71 -19.80
CA ALA A 346 -10.65 -40.89 -19.48
C ALA A 346 -11.61 -41.62 -18.52
N GLU A 347 -11.81 -42.92 -18.72
CA GLU A 347 -12.61 -43.77 -17.83
C GLU A 347 -11.99 -43.83 -16.44
N GLN A 348 -10.68 -44.10 -16.36
CA GLN A 348 -9.93 -44.10 -15.10
C GLN A 348 -9.98 -42.75 -14.38
N TYR A 349 -9.93 -41.65 -15.13
CA TYR A 349 -10.00 -40.29 -14.57
C TYR A 349 -11.32 -40.04 -13.83
N LEU A 350 -12.43 -40.58 -14.33
CA LEU A 350 -13.75 -40.49 -13.68
C LEU A 350 -13.83 -41.34 -12.40
N GLU A 351 -12.98 -42.35 -12.28
CA GLU A 351 -12.83 -43.20 -11.09
C GLU A 351 -11.79 -42.70 -10.08
N GLU A 352 -11.29 -41.46 -10.26
CA GLU A 352 -10.23 -40.85 -9.45
C GLU A 352 -8.86 -41.53 -9.60
N LYS A 353 -8.52 -41.99 -10.81
CA LYS A 353 -7.24 -42.62 -11.15
C LYS A 353 -6.57 -41.98 -12.36
N GLY A 354 -5.25 -41.90 -12.36
CA GLY A 354 -4.46 -41.33 -13.46
C GLY A 354 -4.51 -39.81 -13.54
N ILE A 355 -5.04 -39.12 -12.53
CA ILE A 355 -5.16 -37.65 -12.47
C ILE A 355 -3.75 -37.02 -12.45
N ILE A 356 -2.91 -37.51 -11.54
CA ILE A 356 -1.53 -37.06 -11.38
C ILE A 356 -0.71 -37.45 -12.60
N LYS A 357 -0.93 -38.66 -13.14
CA LYS A 357 -0.26 -39.14 -14.35
C LYS A 357 -0.52 -38.22 -15.54
N VAL A 358 -1.78 -37.91 -15.84
CA VAL A 358 -2.17 -37.01 -16.95
C VAL A 358 -1.56 -35.62 -16.78
N ARG A 359 -1.58 -35.07 -15.55
CA ARG A 359 -0.91 -33.80 -15.24
C ARG A 359 0.58 -33.84 -15.54
N LYS A 360 1.29 -34.89 -15.08
CA LYS A 360 2.73 -35.05 -15.32
C LYS A 360 3.05 -35.23 -16.81
N MET A 361 2.16 -35.89 -17.56
CA MET A 361 2.30 -36.00 -19.02
C MET A 361 2.20 -34.62 -19.68
N PHE A 362 1.26 -33.77 -19.26
CA PHE A 362 1.16 -32.40 -19.75
C PHE A 362 2.40 -31.55 -19.41
N LEU A 363 2.87 -31.58 -18.15
CA LEU A 363 4.09 -30.88 -17.73
C LEU A 363 5.29 -31.26 -18.60
N LYS A 364 5.43 -32.55 -18.89
CA LYS A 364 6.48 -33.06 -19.77
C LYS A 364 6.32 -32.59 -21.23
N ASP A 365 5.10 -32.56 -21.74
CA ASP A 365 4.78 -32.13 -23.11
C ASP A 365 5.23 -30.68 -23.39
N ILE A 366 5.04 -29.79 -22.40
CA ILE A 366 5.47 -28.39 -22.48
C ILE A 366 6.94 -28.16 -22.05
N GLY A 367 7.69 -29.22 -21.78
CA GLY A 367 9.12 -29.17 -21.46
C GLY A 367 9.45 -28.70 -20.03
N LEU A 368 8.53 -28.84 -19.08
CA LEU A 368 8.78 -28.62 -17.65
C LEU A 368 9.13 -29.94 -16.94
N ASP A 369 9.81 -29.81 -15.80
CA ASP A 369 9.95 -30.93 -14.87
C ASP A 369 8.57 -31.34 -14.34
N GLN A 370 8.38 -32.64 -14.08
CA GLN A 370 7.13 -33.21 -13.59
C GLN A 370 6.73 -32.69 -12.19
N GLN A 371 7.66 -32.05 -11.48
CA GLN A 371 7.46 -31.41 -10.17
C GLN A 371 7.46 -29.87 -10.24
N ASP A 372 7.59 -29.26 -11.43
CA ASP A 372 7.69 -27.81 -11.59
C ASP A 372 6.33 -27.14 -11.84
N GLY A 373 5.39 -27.32 -10.90
CA GLY A 373 4.10 -26.64 -10.94
C GLY A 373 4.20 -25.12 -10.78
N MET A 374 5.17 -24.64 -10.02
CA MET A 374 5.43 -23.20 -9.91
C MET A 374 5.98 -22.63 -11.21
N GLY A 375 6.74 -23.40 -11.99
CA GLY A 375 7.13 -23.08 -13.36
C GLY A 375 5.92 -22.80 -14.25
N LEU A 376 4.85 -23.61 -14.17
CA LEU A 376 3.58 -23.33 -14.87
C LEU A 376 2.99 -21.98 -14.50
N VAL A 377 2.96 -21.65 -13.21
CA VAL A 377 2.36 -20.41 -12.72
C VAL A 377 3.20 -19.20 -13.13
N ALA A 378 4.53 -19.31 -13.03
CA ALA A 378 5.47 -18.30 -13.51
C ALA A 378 5.42 -18.10 -15.04
N LEU A 379 5.12 -19.17 -15.81
CA LEU A 379 4.87 -19.09 -17.25
C LEU A 379 3.62 -18.27 -17.58
N ASN A 380 2.62 -18.27 -16.70
CA ASN A 380 1.41 -17.49 -16.85
C ASN A 380 1.63 -15.98 -16.62
N GLU A 381 2.53 -15.65 -15.68
CA GLU A 381 2.73 -14.29 -15.17
C GLU A 381 3.84 -13.51 -15.90
N SER A 382 4.70 -14.18 -16.69
CA SER A 382 5.83 -13.53 -17.36
C SER A 382 5.61 -13.28 -18.87
N GLU A 383 5.77 -12.03 -19.30
CA GLU A 383 5.87 -11.63 -20.73
C GLU A 383 7.11 -12.19 -21.44
N LYS A 384 8.07 -12.77 -20.70
CA LYS A 384 9.34 -13.27 -21.28
C LYS A 384 9.30 -14.73 -21.73
N LEU A 385 8.27 -15.50 -21.38
CA LEU A 385 8.10 -16.89 -21.85
C LEU A 385 6.99 -17.05 -22.87
N THR A 386 6.43 -15.94 -23.34
CA THR A 386 5.43 -15.90 -24.42
C THR A 386 5.97 -16.50 -25.70
N LYS A 387 7.29 -16.58 -25.95
CA LYS A 387 7.83 -17.31 -27.13
C LYS A 387 7.57 -18.82 -27.06
N ARG A 388 7.99 -19.50 -25.98
CA ARG A 388 7.76 -20.94 -25.80
C ARG A 388 6.27 -21.26 -25.69
N PHE A 389 5.49 -20.44 -24.98
CA PHE A 389 4.05 -20.68 -24.87
C PHE A 389 3.31 -20.36 -26.19
N ASN A 390 3.73 -19.34 -26.96
CA ASN A 390 3.16 -19.05 -28.29
C ASN A 390 3.56 -20.10 -29.35
N GLU A 391 4.67 -20.83 -29.17
CA GLU A 391 5.00 -21.99 -30.01
C GLU A 391 3.98 -23.14 -29.86
N PHE A 392 3.36 -23.28 -28.68
CA PHE A 392 2.25 -24.22 -28.44
C PHE A 392 0.87 -23.61 -28.68
N PHE A 393 0.81 -22.29 -28.86
CA PHE A 393 -0.43 -21.53 -28.79
C PHE A 393 -0.60 -20.71 -30.06
N GLU A 394 -1.10 -21.37 -31.11
CA GLU A 394 -1.40 -20.73 -32.38
C GLU A 394 -2.72 -19.95 -32.28
N GLU A 395 -2.67 -18.64 -32.59
CA GLU A 395 -3.88 -17.87 -32.83
C GLU A 395 -4.52 -18.37 -34.14
N VAL A 396 -5.49 -19.27 -34.01
CA VAL A 396 -6.19 -19.90 -35.14
C VAL A 396 -7.32 -19.03 -35.70
N LYS A 397 -7.77 -18.03 -34.94
CA LYS A 397 -8.85 -17.11 -35.32
C LYS A 397 -8.48 -15.69 -34.93
N PHE A 398 -8.92 -14.72 -35.72
CA PHE A 398 -8.66 -13.30 -35.46
C PHE A 398 -9.96 -12.50 -35.37
N ARG A 399 -9.91 -11.42 -34.60
CA ARG A 399 -10.93 -10.36 -34.58
C ARG A 399 -10.29 -9.05 -34.97
N TYR A 400 -10.91 -8.35 -35.91
CA TYR A 400 -10.40 -7.08 -36.42
C TYR A 400 -11.07 -5.91 -35.71
N ILE A 401 -10.28 -4.88 -35.38
CA ILE A 401 -10.78 -3.68 -34.71
C ILE A 401 -10.34 -2.48 -35.54
N LEU A 402 -11.28 -1.81 -36.22
CA LEU A 402 -10.99 -0.57 -36.91
C LEU A 402 -10.91 0.57 -35.89
N PHE A 403 -9.76 1.23 -35.88
CA PHE A 403 -9.36 2.13 -34.80
C PHE A 403 -9.00 3.52 -35.37
N PRO A 404 -9.90 4.52 -35.28
CA PRO A 404 -9.66 5.83 -35.86
C PRO A 404 -8.58 6.60 -35.12
N ILE A 405 -7.76 7.33 -35.87
CA ILE A 405 -6.95 8.45 -35.39
C ILE A 405 -7.49 9.70 -36.07
N ALA A 406 -8.26 10.49 -35.33
CA ALA A 406 -9.07 11.57 -35.87
C ALA A 406 -9.33 12.66 -34.83
N VAL A 407 -9.90 13.78 -35.30
CA VAL A 407 -10.60 14.76 -34.46
C VAL A 407 -12.06 14.85 -34.90
N VAL A 408 -12.88 15.59 -34.15
CA VAL A 408 -14.27 15.85 -34.54
C VAL A 408 -14.29 16.54 -35.91
N GLY A 409 -15.23 16.13 -36.78
CA GLY A 409 -15.36 16.67 -38.14
C GLY A 409 -14.58 15.95 -39.23
N CYS A 410 -13.69 14.99 -38.90
CA CYS A 410 -12.95 14.20 -39.90
C CYS A 410 -13.83 13.25 -40.74
N GLY A 411 -15.08 12.99 -40.35
CA GLY A 411 -16.00 12.09 -41.06
C GLY A 411 -16.02 10.64 -40.57
N LYS A 412 -15.27 10.31 -39.50
CA LYS A 412 -15.14 8.95 -38.92
C LYS A 412 -16.47 8.19 -38.78
N THR A 413 -17.47 8.86 -38.22
CA THR A 413 -18.78 8.27 -37.93
C THR A 413 -19.59 8.01 -39.18
N THR A 414 -19.43 8.85 -40.21
CA THR A 414 -20.07 8.62 -41.51
C THR A 414 -19.43 7.41 -42.18
N VAL A 415 -18.09 7.33 -42.21
CA VAL A 415 -17.37 6.17 -42.77
C VAL A 415 -17.79 4.86 -42.08
N PHE A 416 -17.73 4.81 -40.74
CA PHE A 416 -18.03 3.59 -40.00
C PHE A 416 -19.50 3.20 -40.10
N ARG A 417 -20.42 4.17 -40.15
CA ARG A 417 -21.85 3.88 -40.34
C ARG A 417 -22.14 3.37 -41.75
N THR A 418 -21.49 3.91 -42.79
CA THR A 418 -21.61 3.37 -44.15
C THR A 418 -21.15 1.90 -44.20
N LEU A 419 -20.02 1.57 -43.56
CA LEU A 419 -19.55 0.19 -43.46
C LEU A 419 -20.51 -0.69 -42.65
N ALA A 420 -21.03 -0.22 -41.52
CA ALA A 420 -21.97 -0.97 -40.70
C ALA A 420 -23.31 -1.26 -41.42
N ASN A 421 -23.79 -0.31 -42.24
CA ASN A 421 -25.00 -0.48 -43.04
C ASN A 421 -24.82 -1.53 -44.16
N LEU A 422 -23.62 -1.63 -44.73
CA LEU A 422 -23.29 -2.62 -45.76
C LEU A 422 -23.03 -4.02 -45.19
N PHE A 423 -22.44 -4.08 -44.00
CA PHE A 423 -22.04 -5.34 -43.35
C PHE A 423 -22.70 -5.48 -41.97
N PRO A 424 -23.96 -5.96 -41.91
CA PRO A 424 -24.74 -6.01 -40.65
C PRO A 424 -24.14 -6.89 -39.54
N LYS A 425 -23.23 -7.81 -39.89
CA LYS A 425 -22.51 -8.65 -38.92
C LYS A 425 -21.44 -7.86 -38.14
N TRP A 426 -21.02 -6.72 -38.65
CA TRP A 426 -20.01 -5.87 -38.02
C TRP A 426 -20.67 -5.02 -36.95
N GLN A 427 -20.01 -4.91 -35.81
CA GLN A 427 -20.54 -4.15 -34.67
C GLN A 427 -19.95 -2.75 -34.65
N HIS A 428 -20.82 -1.74 -34.52
CA HIS A 428 -20.43 -0.33 -34.49
C HIS A 428 -20.77 0.29 -33.14
N PHE A 429 -19.73 0.71 -32.41
CA PHE A 429 -19.90 1.41 -31.14
C PHE A 429 -19.32 2.80 -31.21
N GLN A 430 -20.19 3.79 -30.96
CA GLN A 430 -19.81 5.20 -30.88
C GLN A 430 -19.58 5.57 -29.42
N ASN A 431 -18.37 6.02 -29.10
CA ASN A 431 -18.01 6.45 -27.76
C ASN A 431 -18.94 7.57 -27.23
N ASP A 432 -19.49 8.38 -28.14
CA ASP A 432 -20.40 9.48 -27.78
C ASP A 432 -21.77 9.02 -27.28
N ASN A 433 -22.16 7.76 -27.56
CA ASN A 433 -23.39 7.12 -27.06
C ASN A 433 -23.26 6.60 -25.62
N TYR A 434 -22.07 6.67 -25.02
CA TYR A 434 -21.81 6.16 -23.67
C TYR A 434 -21.56 7.30 -22.67
N SER A 435 -22.16 7.15 -21.49
CA SER A 435 -21.97 8.05 -20.35
C SER A 435 -20.67 7.72 -19.60
N ALA A 436 -20.33 6.43 -19.47
CA ALA A 436 -19.15 5.94 -18.76
C ALA A 436 -18.12 5.27 -19.71
N PRO A 437 -16.82 5.62 -19.66
CA PRO A 437 -15.79 5.01 -20.50
C PRO A 437 -15.64 3.48 -20.35
N LYS A 438 -15.88 2.96 -19.13
CA LYS A 438 -15.81 1.52 -18.85
C LYS A 438 -16.90 0.73 -19.57
N GLU A 439 -18.11 1.30 -19.68
CA GLU A 439 -19.23 0.67 -20.39
C GLU A 439 -18.95 0.57 -21.89
N PHE A 440 -18.42 1.64 -22.49
CA PHE A 440 -17.99 1.62 -23.90
C PHE A 440 -17.00 0.49 -24.16
N ARG A 441 -15.93 0.38 -23.35
CA ARG A 441 -14.93 -0.69 -23.50
C ARG A 441 -15.52 -2.08 -23.29
N ASN A 442 -16.37 -2.25 -22.28
CA ASN A 442 -17.07 -3.51 -22.03
C ASN A 442 -17.92 -3.93 -23.24
N SER A 443 -18.68 -3.01 -23.85
CA SER A 443 -19.48 -3.30 -25.03
C SER A 443 -18.62 -3.66 -26.24
N CYS A 444 -17.54 -2.91 -26.48
CA CYS A 444 -16.55 -3.23 -27.51
C CYS A 444 -16.02 -4.66 -27.34
N VAL A 445 -15.51 -4.99 -26.15
CA VAL A 445 -14.93 -6.31 -25.86
C VAL A 445 -15.97 -7.42 -26.01
N LYS A 446 -17.18 -7.26 -25.45
CA LYS A 446 -18.26 -8.25 -25.57
C LYS A 446 -18.63 -8.56 -27.01
N SER A 447 -18.67 -7.53 -27.87
CA SER A 447 -19.03 -7.73 -29.28
C SER A 447 -18.05 -8.60 -30.06
N LEU A 448 -16.78 -8.68 -29.62
CA LEU A 448 -15.77 -9.50 -30.27
C LEU A 448 -16.02 -11.01 -30.12
N ALA A 449 -16.89 -11.42 -29.18
CA ALA A 449 -17.31 -12.81 -29.07
C ALA A 449 -18.00 -13.28 -30.37
N ASP A 450 -18.98 -12.50 -30.82
CA ASP A 450 -19.89 -12.88 -31.91
C ASP A 450 -19.58 -12.20 -33.25
N SER A 451 -18.89 -11.05 -33.23
CA SER A 451 -18.60 -10.26 -34.44
C SER A 451 -17.15 -10.44 -34.89
N PRO A 452 -16.89 -10.68 -36.20
CA PRO A 452 -15.54 -10.77 -36.75
C PRO A 452 -14.81 -9.42 -36.80
N LEU A 453 -15.56 -8.31 -36.81
CA LEU A 453 -15.02 -6.96 -36.97
C LEU A 453 -15.78 -5.94 -36.10
N LEU A 454 -15.00 -5.18 -35.33
CA LEU A 454 -15.47 -4.07 -34.51
C LEU A 454 -15.09 -2.72 -35.15
N LEU A 455 -16.10 -1.88 -35.37
CA LEU A 455 -15.95 -0.47 -35.75
C LEU A 455 -15.94 0.38 -34.48
N LEU A 456 -14.74 0.71 -33.98
CA LEU A 456 -14.54 1.45 -32.73
C LEU A 456 -14.58 2.96 -33.00
N ASP A 457 -15.76 3.57 -32.95
CA ASP A 457 -15.96 4.97 -33.31
C ASP A 457 -15.63 5.91 -32.13
N ARG A 458 -14.33 6.21 -32.00
CA ARG A 458 -13.71 7.18 -31.07
C ARG A 458 -12.59 7.95 -31.79
N ASN A 459 -12.26 9.16 -31.33
CA ASN A 459 -11.24 9.99 -31.98
C ASN A 459 -9.79 9.49 -31.80
N ASN A 460 -9.44 9.02 -30.60
CA ASN A 460 -8.11 8.55 -30.21
C ASN A 460 -6.94 9.46 -30.68
N SER A 461 -7.10 10.77 -30.46
CA SER A 461 -6.25 11.80 -31.06
C SER A 461 -4.83 11.83 -30.49
N SER A 462 -4.63 11.42 -29.24
CA SER A 462 -3.32 11.43 -28.57
C SER A 462 -2.70 10.03 -28.43
N ARG A 463 -1.35 9.94 -28.40
CA ARG A 463 -0.60 8.68 -28.21
C ARG A 463 -1.07 7.92 -26.97
N LYS A 464 -1.25 8.64 -25.84
CA LYS A 464 -1.69 8.06 -24.56
C LYS A 464 -3.09 7.43 -24.63
N GLU A 465 -4.01 8.05 -25.37
CA GLU A 465 -5.37 7.49 -25.55
C GLU A 465 -5.37 6.21 -26.36
N ARG A 466 -4.48 6.10 -27.35
CA ARG A 466 -4.32 4.89 -28.18
C ARG A 466 -3.77 3.74 -27.35
N GLN A 467 -2.62 3.97 -26.69
CA GLN A 467 -1.99 2.97 -25.81
C GLN A 467 -2.99 2.46 -24.76
N SER A 468 -3.59 3.37 -23.98
CA SER A 468 -4.50 2.99 -22.90
C SER A 468 -5.72 2.20 -23.38
N LEU A 469 -6.28 2.54 -24.54
CA LEU A 469 -7.46 1.81 -25.05
C LEU A 469 -7.10 0.44 -25.61
N ILE A 470 -5.95 0.33 -26.29
CA ILE A 470 -5.41 -0.94 -26.78
C ILE A 470 -5.14 -1.87 -25.60
N ASP A 471 -4.43 -1.39 -24.58
CA ASP A 471 -4.11 -2.15 -23.37
C ASP A 471 -5.37 -2.60 -22.63
N ASP A 472 -6.33 -1.69 -22.42
CA ASP A 472 -7.60 -2.02 -21.76
C ASP A 472 -8.34 -3.13 -22.51
N ILE A 473 -8.44 -3.06 -23.84
CA ILE A 473 -9.12 -4.08 -24.66
C ILE A 473 -8.37 -5.41 -24.58
N PHE A 474 -7.04 -5.40 -24.68
CA PHE A 474 -6.22 -6.61 -24.58
C PHE A 474 -6.37 -7.29 -23.22
N GLN A 475 -6.35 -6.54 -22.12
CA GLN A 475 -6.53 -7.09 -20.78
C GLN A 475 -7.94 -7.62 -20.58
N MET A 476 -8.95 -6.89 -21.07
CA MET A 476 -10.36 -7.25 -20.89
C MET A 476 -10.81 -8.44 -21.76
N ARG A 477 -10.07 -8.78 -22.83
CA ARG A 477 -10.45 -9.83 -23.79
C ARG A 477 -10.64 -11.21 -23.13
N CYS A 478 -9.85 -11.52 -22.10
CA CYS A 478 -9.92 -12.80 -21.39
C CYS A 478 -11.26 -13.06 -20.68
N ASN A 479 -12.13 -12.05 -20.59
CA ASN A 479 -13.48 -12.21 -20.04
C ASN A 479 -14.49 -12.80 -21.04
N VAL A 480 -14.18 -12.78 -22.34
CA VAL A 480 -15.15 -13.08 -23.41
C VAL A 480 -14.55 -13.90 -24.55
N LEU A 481 -13.24 -13.82 -24.76
CA LEU A 481 -12.51 -14.54 -25.78
C LEU A 481 -11.59 -15.56 -25.14
N VAL A 482 -11.64 -16.78 -25.67
CA VAL A 482 -10.63 -17.79 -25.40
C VAL A 482 -9.28 -17.32 -25.97
N PRO A 483 -8.17 -17.58 -25.28
CA PRO A 483 -6.90 -16.99 -25.66
C PRO A 483 -6.43 -17.25 -27.11
N ASN A 484 -6.88 -18.33 -27.79
CA ASN A 484 -6.52 -18.64 -29.19
C ASN A 484 -7.23 -17.76 -30.24
N VAL A 485 -8.02 -16.79 -29.79
CA VAL A 485 -8.57 -15.74 -30.64
C VAL A 485 -7.71 -14.48 -30.52
N GLY A 486 -6.93 -14.21 -31.56
CA GLY A 486 -6.09 -13.03 -31.69
C GLY A 486 -6.87 -11.75 -31.97
N LEU A 487 -6.31 -10.60 -31.57
CA LEU A 487 -6.87 -9.28 -31.87
C LEU A 487 -5.95 -8.55 -32.85
N ARG A 488 -6.51 -8.02 -33.94
CA ARG A 488 -5.79 -7.22 -34.93
C ARG A 488 -6.37 -5.82 -35.00
N PHE A 489 -5.63 -4.85 -34.50
CA PHE A 489 -6.01 -3.43 -34.56
C PHE A 489 -5.60 -2.83 -35.89
N VAL A 490 -6.55 -2.30 -36.66
CA VAL A 490 -6.30 -1.61 -37.93
C VAL A 490 -6.50 -0.12 -37.72
N GLY A 491 -5.41 0.63 -37.72
CA GLY A 491 -5.42 2.08 -37.55
C GLY A 491 -5.98 2.79 -38.78
N ILE A 492 -6.97 3.66 -38.60
CA ILE A 492 -7.53 4.50 -39.67
C ILE A 492 -7.12 5.94 -39.41
N ASN A 493 -6.04 6.39 -40.04
CA ASN A 493 -5.49 7.71 -39.81
C ASN A 493 -6.16 8.74 -40.73
N PHE A 494 -7.10 9.52 -40.19
CA PHE A 494 -7.78 10.60 -40.92
C PHE A 494 -6.97 11.89 -40.99
N THR A 495 -5.75 11.89 -40.44
CA THR A 495 -4.95 13.11 -40.20
C THR A 495 -3.71 13.17 -41.09
N ALA A 496 -3.61 12.29 -42.09
CA ALA A 496 -2.51 12.22 -43.04
C ALA A 496 -2.61 13.33 -44.10
N CYS A 497 -2.57 14.59 -43.65
CA CYS A 497 -2.59 15.77 -44.49
C CYS A 497 -1.35 16.64 -44.18
N ASP A 498 -0.61 17.02 -45.20
CA ASP A 498 0.58 17.86 -45.06
C ASP A 498 0.22 19.35 -44.79
N ASP A 499 -0.99 19.76 -45.20
CA ASP A 499 -1.49 21.14 -45.06
C ASP A 499 -2.45 21.25 -43.86
N LYS A 500 -1.90 21.71 -42.74
CA LYS A 500 -2.66 21.89 -41.49
C LYS A 500 -3.77 22.94 -41.61
N GLU A 501 -3.57 24.00 -42.39
CA GLU A 501 -4.57 25.05 -42.53
C GLU A 501 -5.77 24.56 -43.34
N LYS A 502 -5.50 23.85 -44.45
CA LYS A 502 -6.54 23.23 -45.25
C LYS A 502 -7.29 22.14 -44.48
N PHE A 503 -6.57 21.34 -43.68
CA PHE A 503 -7.16 20.35 -42.78
C PHE A 503 -8.13 21.00 -41.79
N SER A 504 -7.69 22.05 -41.08
CA SER A 504 -8.53 22.80 -40.14
C SER A 504 -9.74 23.45 -40.83
N LYS A 505 -9.56 24.00 -42.03
CA LYS A 505 -10.65 24.59 -42.82
C LYS A 505 -11.74 23.57 -43.14
N VAL A 506 -11.37 22.40 -43.67
CA VAL A 506 -12.30 21.32 -44.04
C VAL A 506 -13.09 20.83 -42.81
N ILE A 507 -12.43 20.69 -41.66
CA ILE A 507 -13.09 20.29 -40.42
C ILE A 507 -14.12 21.33 -39.97
N ARG A 508 -13.75 22.62 -39.97
CA ARG A 508 -14.66 23.71 -39.59
C ARG A 508 -15.88 23.75 -40.50
N GLU A 509 -15.68 23.71 -41.82
CA GLU A 509 -16.77 23.71 -42.80
C GLU A 509 -17.71 22.51 -42.60
N ARG A 510 -17.17 21.30 -42.35
CA ARG A 510 -17.98 20.10 -42.08
C ARG A 510 -18.77 20.18 -40.78
N ILE A 511 -18.22 20.80 -39.73
CA ILE A 511 -18.92 20.98 -38.44
C ILE A 511 -20.00 22.06 -38.57
N GLU A 512 -19.71 23.18 -39.24
CA GLU A 512 -20.68 24.24 -39.52
C GLU A 512 -21.85 23.74 -40.38
N ALA A 513 -21.57 22.97 -41.44
CA ALA A 513 -22.59 22.37 -42.30
C ALA A 513 -23.52 21.42 -41.55
N ARG A 514 -23.00 20.68 -40.55
CA ARG A 514 -23.83 19.83 -39.67
C ARG A 514 -24.68 20.62 -38.67
N GLY A 515 -24.29 21.84 -38.31
CA GLY A 515 -25.03 22.69 -37.38
C GLY A 515 -25.33 22.02 -36.04
N ASP A 516 -26.55 22.22 -35.51
CA ASP A 516 -26.99 21.65 -34.22
C ASP A 516 -27.41 20.17 -34.27
N ASN A 517 -27.25 19.54 -35.44
CA ASN A 517 -27.43 18.10 -35.62
C ASN A 517 -26.16 17.31 -35.25
N HIS A 518 -25.09 17.99 -34.86
CA HIS A 518 -23.87 17.34 -34.39
C HIS A 518 -24.03 16.83 -32.95
N GLN A 519 -23.57 15.60 -32.70
CA GLN A 519 -23.89 14.85 -31.47
C GLN A 519 -23.29 15.44 -30.18
N CYS A 520 -22.16 16.14 -30.29
CA CYS A 520 -21.45 16.76 -29.15
C CYS A 520 -21.30 18.28 -29.24
N VAL A 521 -21.77 18.92 -30.31
CA VAL A 521 -21.46 20.34 -30.59
C VAL A 521 -22.69 21.00 -31.20
N ASN A 522 -23.09 22.14 -30.66
CA ASN A 522 -24.20 22.92 -31.20
C ASN A 522 -23.64 24.05 -32.07
N ALA A 523 -23.23 23.72 -33.30
CA ALA A 523 -22.46 24.64 -34.14
C ALA A 523 -23.25 25.87 -34.62
N LYS A 524 -24.60 25.81 -34.65
CA LYS A 524 -25.46 26.97 -34.98
C LYS A 524 -25.81 27.81 -33.76
N THR A 525 -26.08 27.20 -32.61
CA THR A 525 -26.52 27.92 -31.40
C THR A 525 -25.38 28.32 -30.45
N GLU A 526 -24.20 27.68 -30.51
CA GLU A 526 -23.04 27.95 -29.63
C GLU A 526 -21.72 28.11 -30.42
N ARG A 527 -21.66 29.05 -31.37
CA ARG A 527 -20.53 29.21 -32.32
C ARG A 527 -19.16 29.40 -31.65
N GLN A 528 -19.04 30.31 -30.69
CA GLN A 528 -17.77 30.57 -29.98
C GLN A 528 -17.29 29.35 -29.15
N LYS A 529 -18.22 28.60 -28.55
CA LYS A 529 -17.91 27.39 -27.79
C LYS A 529 -17.47 26.25 -28.70
N THR A 530 -18.10 26.15 -29.87
CA THR A 530 -17.73 25.21 -30.94
C THR A 530 -16.31 25.45 -31.43
N GLU A 531 -15.94 26.71 -31.71
CA GLU A 531 -14.58 27.07 -32.12
C GLU A 531 -13.53 26.72 -31.06
N ARG A 532 -13.79 27.00 -29.77
CA ARG A 532 -12.88 26.61 -28.68
C ARG A 532 -12.71 25.10 -28.57
N ILE A 533 -13.78 24.33 -28.77
CA ILE A 533 -13.71 22.86 -28.75
C ILE A 533 -12.83 22.36 -29.90
N ILE A 534 -13.03 22.86 -31.12
CA ILE A 534 -12.24 22.49 -32.31
C ILE A 534 -10.76 22.80 -32.08
N LEU A 535 -10.42 24.03 -31.70
CA LEU A 535 -9.04 24.45 -31.44
C LEU A 535 -8.38 23.58 -30.35
N SER A 536 -9.12 23.27 -29.28
CA SER A 536 -8.60 22.40 -28.21
C SER A 536 -8.35 20.98 -28.67
N MET A 537 -9.12 20.45 -29.63
CA MET A 537 -8.97 19.10 -30.15
C MET A 537 -7.82 19.01 -31.15
N GLU A 538 -7.67 20.02 -32.01
CA GLU A 538 -6.53 20.14 -32.93
C GLU A 538 -5.21 20.26 -32.16
N ALA A 539 -5.17 21.07 -31.08
CA ALA A 539 -3.97 21.21 -30.26
C ALA A 539 -3.55 19.92 -29.53
N ARG A 540 -4.48 18.97 -29.33
CA ARG A 540 -4.23 17.68 -28.67
C ARG A 540 -3.89 16.55 -29.65
N LEU A 541 -4.05 16.79 -30.96
CA LEU A 541 -3.81 15.80 -31.98
C LEU A 541 -2.31 15.48 -32.08
N GLN A 542 -1.98 14.20 -31.93
CA GLN A 542 -0.63 13.66 -32.11
C GLN A 542 -0.70 12.60 -33.23
N PRO A 543 -0.44 13.00 -34.49
CA PRO A 543 -0.49 12.10 -35.62
C PRO A 543 0.50 10.93 -35.47
N PRO A 544 0.18 9.75 -36.02
CA PRO A 544 1.13 8.64 -36.09
C PRO A 544 2.38 9.04 -36.87
N THR A 545 3.54 8.53 -36.46
CA THR A 545 4.84 8.86 -37.05
C THR A 545 5.52 7.57 -37.49
N LEU A 546 6.12 7.59 -38.67
CA LEU A 546 6.88 6.46 -39.21
C LEU A 546 8.29 6.45 -38.62
N VAL A 547 8.85 5.26 -38.43
CA VAL A 547 10.28 5.12 -38.13
C VAL A 547 11.12 5.58 -39.33
N ALA A 548 12.34 6.06 -39.08
CA ALA A 548 13.16 6.71 -40.11
C ALA A 548 13.43 5.85 -41.36
N SER A 549 13.42 4.52 -41.23
CA SER A 549 13.66 3.55 -42.31
C SER A 549 12.41 3.13 -43.09
N ALA A 550 11.20 3.55 -42.67
CA ALA A 550 9.96 3.03 -43.21
C ALA A 550 9.51 3.74 -44.51
N PRO A 551 8.92 3.00 -45.47
CA PRO A 551 8.37 3.58 -46.69
C PRO A 551 7.09 4.38 -46.42
N LYS A 552 6.96 5.55 -47.06
CA LYS A 552 5.74 6.38 -47.00
C LYS A 552 4.64 5.83 -47.91
N ASN A 553 4.04 4.73 -47.51
CA ASN A 553 2.93 4.09 -48.23
C ASN A 553 1.56 4.53 -47.69
N LYS A 554 0.53 4.36 -48.52
CA LYS A 554 -0.87 4.56 -48.14
C LYS A 554 -1.29 3.64 -46.98
N VAL A 555 -0.89 2.37 -47.07
CA VAL A 555 -1.03 1.37 -46.02
C VAL A 555 0.37 1.07 -45.48
N VAL A 556 0.54 1.17 -44.17
CA VAL A 556 1.80 0.90 -43.47
C VAL A 556 1.59 -0.19 -42.43
N LYS A 557 2.62 -0.98 -42.15
CA LYS A 557 2.55 -2.02 -41.11
C LYS A 557 2.78 -1.39 -39.73
N GLY A 558 2.37 -2.09 -38.67
CA GLY A 558 2.69 -1.70 -37.29
C GLY A 558 4.18 -1.46 -37.07
N GLU A 559 5.00 -2.42 -37.45
CA GLU A 559 6.47 -2.38 -37.28
C GLU A 559 7.17 -1.16 -37.90
N ASP A 560 6.50 -0.48 -38.84
CA ASP A 560 6.98 0.73 -39.51
C ASP A 560 6.63 2.03 -38.76
N LEU A 561 5.90 1.95 -37.64
CA LEU A 561 5.42 3.10 -36.85
C LEU A 561 6.20 3.24 -35.53
N GLU A 562 6.29 4.47 -35.04
CA GLU A 562 6.80 4.73 -33.69
C GLU A 562 5.80 4.30 -32.61
N SER A 563 6.32 3.85 -31.47
CA SER A 563 5.51 3.54 -30.29
C SER A 563 4.67 4.77 -29.84
N PRO A 564 3.37 4.57 -29.49
CA PRO A 564 2.66 3.31 -29.28
C PRO A 564 1.94 2.74 -30.52
N ASP A 565 2.13 3.36 -31.68
CA ASP A 565 1.40 3.00 -32.90
C ASP A 565 1.98 1.75 -33.58
N ASP A 566 3.14 1.28 -33.10
CA ASP A 566 3.73 -0.02 -33.44
C ASP A 566 2.85 -1.22 -33.06
N SER A 567 1.92 -1.02 -32.13
CA SER A 567 0.94 -2.03 -31.70
C SER A 567 -0.18 -2.31 -32.71
N PHE A 568 -0.32 -1.48 -33.77
CA PHE A 568 -1.30 -1.73 -34.82
C PHE A 568 -0.86 -2.89 -35.73
N TYR A 569 -1.79 -3.72 -36.17
CA TYR A 569 -1.52 -4.71 -37.22
C TYR A 569 -1.14 -4.00 -38.54
N SER A 570 -1.89 -2.95 -38.85
CA SER A 570 -1.66 -2.09 -40.01
C SER A 570 -2.31 -0.73 -39.80
N MET A 571 -1.92 0.25 -40.59
CA MET A 571 -2.51 1.58 -40.60
C MET A 571 -2.75 2.09 -42.01
N ILE A 572 -3.95 2.62 -42.24
CA ILE A 572 -4.38 3.20 -43.52
C ILE A 572 -4.46 4.71 -43.37
N ASN A 573 -3.70 5.43 -44.20
CA ASN A 573 -3.54 6.88 -44.14
C ASN A 573 -4.48 7.61 -45.10
N PHE A 574 -5.30 8.53 -44.60
CA PHE A 574 -6.26 9.28 -45.40
C PHE A 574 -6.04 10.80 -45.29
N ASP A 575 -5.94 11.45 -46.44
CA ASP A 575 -5.99 12.90 -46.57
C ASP A 575 -7.45 13.33 -46.79
N ILE A 576 -8.11 13.73 -45.71
CA ILE A 576 -9.52 14.13 -45.74
C ILE A 576 -9.78 15.41 -46.57
N THR A 577 -8.73 16.11 -46.99
CA THR A 577 -8.85 17.28 -47.88
C THR A 577 -8.93 16.91 -49.36
N LYS A 578 -8.66 15.63 -49.68
CA LYS A 578 -8.70 15.08 -51.04
C LYS A 578 -9.74 13.98 -51.20
N SER A 579 -10.03 13.23 -50.14
CA SER A 579 -10.97 12.11 -50.18
C SER A 579 -12.26 12.41 -49.42
N SER A 580 -13.39 12.04 -50.03
CA SER A 580 -14.72 12.01 -49.43
C SER A 580 -14.85 10.84 -48.45
N SER A 581 -15.83 10.91 -47.54
CA SER A 581 -16.10 9.79 -46.62
C SER A 581 -16.52 8.51 -47.32
N LEU A 582 -17.15 8.60 -48.50
CA LEU A 582 -17.50 7.42 -49.29
C LEU A 582 -16.26 6.74 -49.89
N GLU A 583 -15.35 7.50 -50.48
CA GLU A 583 -14.08 6.96 -51.02
C GLU A 583 -13.25 6.32 -49.92
N ILE A 584 -13.17 6.95 -48.74
CA ILE A 584 -12.49 6.37 -47.58
C ILE A 584 -13.10 5.02 -47.20
N ALA A 585 -14.44 4.91 -47.16
CA ALA A 585 -15.11 3.66 -46.83
C ALA A 585 -14.83 2.56 -47.87
N LYS A 586 -14.83 2.89 -49.17
CA LYS A 586 -14.47 1.96 -50.26
C LYS A 586 -13.02 1.50 -50.17
N GLU A 587 -12.09 2.40 -49.88
CA GLU A 587 -10.67 2.05 -49.69
C GLU A 587 -10.43 1.17 -48.47
N ILE A 588 -11.15 1.40 -47.36
CA ILE A 588 -11.12 0.51 -46.18
C ILE A 588 -11.63 -0.89 -46.56
N TRP A 589 -12.74 -0.97 -47.30
CA TRP A 589 -13.26 -2.24 -47.79
C TRP A 589 -12.27 -2.96 -48.70
N ALA A 590 -11.66 -2.26 -49.67
CA ALA A 590 -10.66 -2.83 -50.57
C ALA A 590 -9.44 -3.39 -49.84
N TYR A 591 -9.08 -2.83 -48.68
CA TYR A 591 -8.06 -3.40 -47.81
C TYR A 591 -8.57 -4.65 -47.06
N LEU A 592 -9.78 -4.59 -46.50
CA LEU A 592 -10.34 -5.68 -45.69
C LEU A 592 -10.69 -6.91 -46.53
N SER A 593 -11.19 -6.75 -47.76
CA SER A 593 -11.57 -7.84 -48.65
C SER A 593 -10.38 -8.69 -49.12
N GLN A 594 -9.16 -8.19 -48.98
CA GLN A 594 -7.92 -8.94 -49.24
C GLN A 594 -7.51 -9.86 -48.08
N LEU A 595 -8.12 -9.69 -46.90
CA LEU A 595 -7.81 -10.50 -45.73
C LEU A 595 -8.64 -11.79 -45.77
N GLN A 596 -7.98 -12.94 -45.56
CA GLN A 596 -8.60 -14.27 -45.64
C GLN A 596 -9.94 -14.41 -44.90
N GLN A 597 -10.11 -13.70 -43.77
CA GLN A 597 -11.32 -13.74 -42.94
C GLN A 597 -12.56 -13.13 -43.60
N PHE A 598 -12.40 -12.30 -44.64
CA PHE A 598 -13.48 -11.61 -45.34
C PHE A 598 -13.64 -12.05 -46.80
N ASN A 599 -12.95 -13.12 -47.23
CA ASN A 599 -13.05 -13.65 -48.59
C ASN A 599 -14.47 -14.08 -49.00
N ASP A 600 -15.29 -14.49 -48.03
CA ASP A 600 -16.67 -14.94 -48.25
C ASP A 600 -17.69 -13.79 -48.22
N GLU A 601 -17.26 -12.56 -47.89
CA GLU A 601 -18.14 -11.38 -47.90
C GLU A 601 -18.24 -10.84 -49.33
N ARG A 602 -19.47 -10.55 -49.78
CA ARG A 602 -19.74 -10.08 -51.15
C ARG A 602 -19.33 -8.62 -51.31
N ASP A 603 -18.74 -8.29 -52.46
CA ASP A 603 -18.53 -6.90 -52.88
C ASP A 603 -19.87 -6.16 -53.11
N PRO A 604 -20.11 -5.04 -52.40
CA PRO A 604 -21.32 -4.26 -52.61
C PRO A 604 -21.36 -3.56 -53.97
N THR A 605 -22.54 -3.43 -54.58
CA THR A 605 -22.70 -2.67 -55.82
C THR A 605 -22.60 -1.17 -55.58
N GLU A 606 -22.39 -0.38 -56.64
CA GLU A 606 -22.32 1.08 -56.51
C GLU A 606 -23.61 1.67 -55.93
N GLU A 607 -24.78 1.12 -56.29
CA GLU A 607 -26.07 1.53 -55.73
C GLU A 607 -26.18 1.26 -54.23
N GLU A 608 -25.63 0.13 -53.77
CA GLU A 608 -25.58 -0.23 -52.35
C GLU A 608 -24.66 0.72 -51.57
N TRP A 609 -23.49 1.03 -52.11
CA TRP A 609 -22.56 2.03 -51.56
C TRP A 609 -23.22 3.40 -51.41
N GLN A 610 -23.89 3.89 -52.45
CA GLN A 610 -24.56 5.19 -52.42
C GLN A 610 -25.72 5.19 -51.42
N ARG A 611 -26.53 4.12 -51.37
CA ARG A 611 -27.64 3.99 -50.42
C ARG A 611 -27.14 3.99 -48.98
N ALA A 612 -26.15 3.15 -48.66
CA ALA A 612 -25.59 3.05 -47.33
C ALA A 612 -24.92 4.36 -46.88
N TYR A 613 -24.28 5.08 -47.81
CA TYR A 613 -23.71 6.40 -47.55
C TYR A 613 -24.77 7.47 -47.30
N GLN A 614 -25.84 7.49 -48.08
CA GLN A 614 -26.96 8.41 -47.90
C GLN A 614 -27.64 8.18 -46.54
N GLU A 615 -27.89 6.92 -46.16
CA GLU A 615 -28.40 6.57 -44.83
C GLU A 615 -27.46 7.00 -43.69
N ALA A 616 -26.14 6.98 -43.93
CA ALA A 616 -25.15 7.45 -42.97
C ALA A 616 -25.14 8.98 -42.82
N LEU A 617 -25.44 9.72 -43.89
CA LEU A 617 -25.57 11.18 -43.90
C LEU A 617 -26.88 11.64 -43.24
N ASP A 618 -27.98 10.94 -43.50
CA ASP A 618 -29.31 11.27 -42.99
C ASP A 618 -29.51 10.88 -41.52
N TYR A 619 -28.56 10.12 -40.96
CA TYR A 619 -28.61 9.71 -39.57
C TYR A 619 -28.56 10.89 -38.60
N LYS A 620 -29.59 10.97 -37.75
CA LYS A 620 -29.64 11.90 -36.62
C LYS A 620 -29.29 11.15 -35.33
N PRO A 621 -28.29 11.61 -34.57
CA PRO A 621 -27.93 10.97 -33.30
C PRO A 621 -29.11 11.02 -32.32
N THR A 622 -29.48 9.86 -31.78
CA THR A 622 -30.59 9.70 -30.81
C THR A 622 -30.18 10.13 -29.39
N PHE A 623 -28.89 10.03 -29.08
CA PHE A 623 -28.32 10.47 -27.82
C PHE A 623 -27.55 11.78 -28.02
N LYS A 624 -28.15 12.92 -27.67
CA LYS A 624 -27.41 14.17 -27.54
C LYS A 624 -26.66 14.13 -26.22
N LYS A 625 -25.34 13.96 -26.28
CA LYS A 625 -24.49 14.14 -25.11
C LYS A 625 -24.58 15.62 -24.77
N VAL A 626 -25.38 15.96 -23.75
CA VAL A 626 -25.37 17.30 -23.19
C VAL A 626 -23.92 17.51 -22.74
N VAL A 627 -23.16 18.30 -23.51
CA VAL A 627 -21.92 18.89 -23.02
C VAL A 627 -22.37 19.88 -21.98
N SER A 628 -22.71 19.34 -20.80
CA SER A 628 -23.36 20.09 -19.76
C SER A 628 -22.37 21.17 -19.38
N SER A 629 -22.80 22.41 -19.53
CA SER A 629 -22.26 23.50 -18.74
C SER A 629 -22.42 23.24 -17.24
N LYS A 630 -23.22 22.23 -16.82
CA LYS A 630 -23.19 21.69 -15.46
C LYS A 630 -21.82 21.08 -15.09
N ASN A 631 -21.00 20.64 -16.05
CA ASN A 631 -19.63 20.21 -15.76
C ASN A 631 -18.62 21.36 -15.68
N LEU A 632 -19.00 22.63 -15.88
CA LEU A 632 -18.18 23.74 -15.37
C LEU A 632 -18.41 23.95 -13.86
N GLY A 633 -19.58 23.58 -13.33
CA GLY A 633 -19.85 23.64 -11.88
C GLY A 633 -19.22 22.48 -11.09
N ASP A 634 -19.10 21.30 -11.70
CA ASP A 634 -18.77 20.05 -10.98
C ASP A 634 -17.36 19.49 -11.24
N LYS A 635 -16.51 20.19 -12.00
CA LYS A 635 -15.08 19.84 -12.09
C LYS A 635 -14.45 19.93 -10.71
N ARG A 636 -14.13 18.78 -10.12
CA ARG A 636 -13.29 18.69 -8.93
C ARG A 636 -11.86 19.04 -9.34
N PRO A 637 -11.09 19.72 -8.49
CA PRO A 637 -9.67 19.93 -8.77
C PRO A 637 -8.96 18.57 -8.89
N GLU A 638 -7.90 18.52 -9.70
CA GLU A 638 -7.08 17.32 -9.87
C GLU A 638 -6.41 16.95 -8.54
N TYR A 639 -5.90 17.96 -7.84
CA TYR A 639 -5.31 17.87 -6.51
C TYR A 639 -5.38 19.22 -5.81
N TYR A 640 -5.17 19.21 -4.49
CA TYR A 640 -4.83 20.39 -3.69
C TYR A 640 -3.35 20.30 -3.33
N GLY A 641 -2.62 21.40 -3.46
CA GLY A 641 -1.20 21.42 -3.13
C GLY A 641 -0.71 22.79 -2.70
N VAL A 642 0.45 22.78 -2.05
CA VAL A 642 1.19 23.95 -1.58
C VAL A 642 2.29 24.23 -2.59
N ARG A 643 2.24 25.36 -3.27
CA ARG A 643 3.34 25.76 -4.17
C ARG A 643 4.51 26.27 -3.33
N ILE A 644 5.72 25.86 -3.69
CA ILE A 644 6.96 26.40 -3.10
C ILE A 644 7.37 27.65 -3.88
N GLU A 645 7.56 28.77 -3.18
CA GLU A 645 7.94 30.04 -3.80
C GLU A 645 9.45 30.09 -4.12
N ASP A 646 10.31 29.77 -3.14
CA ASP A 646 11.76 29.73 -3.34
C ASP A 646 12.24 28.37 -3.88
N VAL A 647 11.88 28.10 -5.14
CA VAL A 647 12.33 26.89 -5.84
C VAL A 647 13.86 26.90 -6.01
N SER A 648 14.44 28.06 -6.33
CA SER A 648 15.89 28.23 -6.53
C SER A 648 16.70 27.85 -5.30
N GLY A 649 16.41 28.44 -4.14
CA GLY A 649 17.14 28.17 -2.91
C GLY A 649 16.99 26.74 -2.44
N LEU A 650 15.80 26.15 -2.60
CA LEU A 650 15.57 24.73 -2.28
C LEU A 650 16.42 23.81 -3.18
N ILE A 651 16.42 24.06 -4.49
CA ILE A 651 17.18 23.29 -5.46
C ILE A 651 18.69 23.48 -5.27
N ASP A 652 19.16 24.67 -4.90
CA ASP A 652 20.56 24.94 -4.60
C ASP A 652 21.00 24.23 -3.31
N GLY A 653 20.13 24.19 -2.29
CA GLY A 653 20.35 23.38 -1.08
C GLY A 653 20.48 21.89 -1.39
N VAL A 654 19.59 21.35 -2.25
CA VAL A 654 19.67 19.96 -2.71
C VAL A 654 20.96 19.73 -3.51
N SER A 655 21.31 20.66 -4.39
CA SER A 655 22.53 20.58 -5.22
C SER A 655 23.79 20.60 -4.38
N THR A 656 23.83 21.43 -3.33
CA THR A 656 24.96 21.50 -2.39
C THR A 656 25.14 20.18 -1.64
N LYS A 657 24.03 19.52 -1.25
CA LYS A 657 24.08 18.25 -0.52
C LYS A 657 24.41 17.05 -1.41
N LEU A 658 23.86 17.01 -2.63
CA LEU A 658 24.05 15.89 -3.56
C LEU A 658 25.32 16.02 -4.40
N GLY A 659 25.86 17.23 -4.57
CA GLY A 659 27.17 17.49 -5.19
C GLY A 659 27.42 16.70 -6.48
N GLU A 660 28.42 15.81 -6.44
CA GLU A 660 28.87 14.97 -7.55
C GLU A 660 28.12 13.64 -7.75
N GLN A 661 27.00 13.45 -7.04
CA GLN A 661 26.23 12.21 -7.15
C GLN A 661 25.74 12.01 -8.60
N LYS A 662 26.11 10.88 -9.21
CA LYS A 662 25.95 10.62 -10.66
C LYS A 662 24.50 10.72 -11.14
N MET A 663 23.55 10.25 -10.34
CA MET A 663 22.12 10.30 -10.66
C MET A 663 21.62 11.75 -10.69
N TRP A 664 22.00 12.56 -9.70
CA TRP A 664 21.66 13.98 -9.63
C TRP A 664 22.24 14.78 -10.80
N GLN A 665 23.51 14.56 -11.13
CA GLN A 665 24.15 15.20 -12.29
C GLN A 665 23.44 14.83 -13.60
N SER A 666 23.11 13.54 -13.78
CA SER A 666 22.35 13.06 -14.94
C SER A 666 20.97 13.70 -15.02
N MET A 667 20.25 13.80 -13.88
CA MET A 667 18.93 14.42 -13.84
C MET A 667 18.99 15.91 -14.22
N ARG A 668 20.02 16.64 -13.76
CA ARG A 668 20.24 18.04 -14.14
C ARG A 668 20.55 18.19 -15.63
N ALA A 669 21.45 17.36 -16.15
CA ALA A 669 21.86 17.39 -17.56
C ALA A 669 20.70 17.07 -18.52
N ASN A 670 19.76 16.24 -18.10
CA ASN A 670 18.61 15.81 -18.91
C ASN A 670 17.31 16.60 -18.61
N ASP A 671 17.39 17.75 -17.94
CA ASP A 671 16.24 18.61 -17.56
C ASP A 671 15.12 17.82 -16.84
N ARG A 672 15.52 16.90 -15.96
CA ARG A 672 14.64 16.01 -15.18
C ARG A 672 14.31 16.51 -13.78
N VAL A 673 14.84 17.68 -13.40
CA VAL A 673 14.51 18.38 -12.16
C VAL A 673 13.32 19.28 -12.43
N GLN A 674 12.32 19.24 -11.55
CA GLN A 674 11.08 20.01 -11.76
C GLN A 674 11.35 21.51 -11.63
N ARG A 675 10.78 22.29 -12.56
CA ARG A 675 10.84 23.76 -12.55
C ARG A 675 9.87 24.40 -11.58
N GLU A 676 8.81 23.67 -11.22
CA GLU A 676 7.82 24.07 -10.23
C GLU A 676 7.74 22.97 -9.17
N LEU A 677 7.88 23.35 -7.90
CA LEU A 677 7.82 22.43 -6.77
C LEU A 677 6.56 22.68 -5.96
N HIS A 678 5.94 21.60 -5.49
CA HIS A 678 4.77 21.67 -4.64
C HIS A 678 4.70 20.48 -3.68
N VAL A 679 4.03 20.68 -2.54
CA VAL A 679 3.57 19.61 -1.65
C VAL A 679 2.16 19.21 -2.07
N THR A 680 1.92 17.94 -2.38
CA THR A 680 0.55 17.48 -2.65
C THR A 680 -0.17 17.19 -1.33
N ILE A 681 -1.21 17.96 -1.01
CA ILE A 681 -2.06 17.76 0.18
C ILE A 681 -3.03 16.60 -0.06
N GLY A 682 -3.61 16.51 -1.25
CA GLY A 682 -4.49 15.41 -1.62
C GLY A 682 -4.83 15.39 -3.10
N HIS A 683 -4.90 14.20 -3.69
CA HIS A 683 -5.20 14.00 -5.10
C HIS A 683 -6.58 13.33 -5.28
N LYS A 684 -7.31 13.67 -6.35
CA LYS A 684 -8.64 13.07 -6.61
C LYS A 684 -8.60 11.54 -6.73
N ASN A 685 -7.47 10.98 -7.15
CA ASN A 685 -7.29 9.54 -7.29
C ASN A 685 -7.30 8.83 -5.93
N SER A 686 -6.89 9.49 -4.84
CA SER A 686 -6.90 8.91 -3.50
C SER A 686 -8.33 8.58 -3.04
N ILE A 687 -9.32 9.43 -3.37
CA ILE A 687 -10.73 9.17 -3.04
C ILE A 687 -11.40 8.15 -3.96
N TYR A 688 -10.83 7.89 -5.15
CA TYR A 688 -11.31 6.81 -6.03
C TYR A 688 -10.76 5.45 -5.58
N ALA A 689 -9.51 5.42 -5.09
CA ALA A 689 -8.90 4.22 -4.54
C ALA A 689 -9.48 3.88 -3.15
N PHE A 690 -9.72 4.89 -2.31
CA PHE A 690 -10.21 4.72 -0.94
C PHE A 690 -11.45 5.60 -0.69
N PRO A 691 -12.67 5.06 -0.87
CA PRO A 691 -13.90 5.82 -0.68
C PRO A 691 -14.06 6.44 0.72
N SER A 692 -13.40 5.89 1.75
CA SER A 692 -13.36 6.43 3.11
C SER A 692 -12.72 7.83 3.20
N LEU A 693 -11.87 8.21 2.24
CA LEU A 693 -11.22 9.52 2.19
C LEU A 693 -12.11 10.63 1.61
N LYS A 694 -13.32 10.29 1.15
CA LYS A 694 -14.22 11.23 0.47
C LYS A 694 -14.66 12.37 1.38
N ASP A 695 -14.88 12.11 2.67
CA ASP A 695 -15.29 13.14 3.62
C ASP A 695 -14.15 14.13 3.90
N LYS A 696 -12.92 13.64 4.04
CA LYS A 696 -11.71 14.47 4.16
C LYS A 696 -11.49 15.34 2.92
N TRP A 697 -11.71 14.80 1.71
CA TRP A 697 -11.66 15.60 0.48
C TRP A 697 -12.73 16.70 0.44
N ASN A 698 -13.95 16.40 0.88
CA ASN A 698 -15.02 17.39 0.95
C ASN A 698 -14.72 18.47 2.00
N GLU A 699 -14.01 18.14 3.07
CA GLU A 699 -13.50 19.10 4.05
C GLU A 699 -12.46 20.03 3.41
N LEU A 700 -11.48 19.51 2.67
CA LEU A 700 -10.50 20.34 1.93
C LEU A 700 -11.21 21.30 0.96
N ALA A 701 -12.23 20.82 0.25
CA ALA A 701 -13.02 21.64 -0.67
C ALA A 701 -13.77 22.79 0.04
N ARG A 702 -14.27 22.54 1.26
CA ARG A 702 -14.89 23.56 2.11
C ARG A 702 -13.86 24.54 2.66
N ARG A 703 -12.77 24.02 3.23
CA ARG A 703 -11.67 24.81 3.81
C ARG A 703 -11.09 25.79 2.81
N PHE A 704 -10.73 25.33 1.62
CA PHE A 704 -10.15 26.18 0.57
C PHE A 704 -11.19 26.96 -0.26
N ALA A 705 -12.44 27.04 0.21
CA ALA A 705 -13.52 27.79 -0.42
C ALA A 705 -13.62 27.52 -1.94
N MET A 706 -13.59 26.25 -2.34
CA MET A 706 -13.45 25.85 -3.75
C MET A 706 -14.52 26.47 -4.66
N GLN A 707 -15.72 26.74 -4.13
CA GLN A 707 -16.80 27.39 -4.90
C GLN A 707 -16.47 28.84 -5.29
N VAL A 708 -15.69 29.55 -4.47
CA VAL A 708 -15.20 30.90 -4.76
C VAL A 708 -14.04 30.82 -5.76
N ALA A 709 -13.07 29.95 -5.51
CA ALA A 709 -11.94 29.72 -6.40
C ALA A 709 -12.38 29.32 -7.83
N LYS A 710 -13.44 28.51 -7.97
CA LYS A 710 -14.05 28.15 -9.26
C LYS A 710 -14.65 29.34 -10.02
N LYS A 711 -15.22 30.32 -9.31
CA LYS A 711 -15.82 31.51 -9.95
C LYS A 711 -14.75 32.50 -10.40
N GLU A 712 -13.63 32.56 -9.68
CA GLU A 712 -12.52 33.47 -9.95
C GLU A 712 -11.50 32.90 -10.95
N SER A 713 -11.50 31.57 -11.21
CA SER A 713 -10.60 30.95 -12.16
C SER A 713 -10.89 31.40 -13.59
N LYS A 714 -10.01 32.22 -14.15
CA LYS A 714 -9.84 32.35 -15.61
C LYS A 714 -9.13 31.07 -16.11
N GLU A 715 -8.79 30.96 -17.40
CA GLU A 715 -8.27 29.74 -18.07
C GLU A 715 -6.96 29.12 -17.48
N ASP A 716 -6.56 29.52 -16.27
CA ASP A 716 -5.37 29.07 -15.56
C ASP A 716 -5.46 27.62 -15.08
N LYS A 717 -4.35 26.89 -15.25
CA LYS A 717 -4.19 25.50 -14.79
C LYS A 717 -4.11 25.39 -13.25
N PHE A 718 -3.72 26.47 -12.58
CA PHE A 718 -3.60 26.57 -11.13
C PHE A 718 -4.36 27.78 -10.62
N VAL A 719 -5.19 27.57 -9.60
CA VAL A 719 -5.98 28.64 -8.99
C VAL A 719 -5.41 28.88 -7.59
N PRO A 720 -4.70 30.00 -7.35
CA PRO A 720 -4.22 30.32 -6.02
C PRO A 720 -5.41 30.59 -5.10
N VAL A 721 -5.33 30.05 -3.88
CA VAL A 721 -6.30 30.31 -2.82
C VAL A 721 -5.67 31.25 -1.79
N LYS A 722 -6.49 31.93 -0.98
CA LYS A 722 -6.02 32.85 0.07
C LYS A 722 -5.46 32.12 1.31
N PHE A 723 -4.88 30.95 1.11
CA PHE A 723 -4.32 30.12 2.17
C PHE A 723 -2.81 29.97 1.96
N PHE A 724 -2.09 30.04 3.07
CA PHE A 724 -0.64 29.93 3.16
C PHE A 724 -0.32 28.88 4.22
N CYS A 725 0.87 28.31 4.15
CA CYS A 725 1.31 27.37 5.17
C CYS A 725 2.83 27.32 5.23
N ASP A 726 3.31 27.03 6.43
CA ASP A 726 4.73 26.78 6.63
C ASP A 726 5.02 25.35 6.18
N VAL A 727 6.12 25.15 5.45
CA VAL A 727 6.54 23.83 4.98
C VAL A 727 7.91 23.54 5.57
N HIS A 728 7.96 22.60 6.51
CA HIS A 728 9.22 22.20 7.14
C HIS A 728 9.74 20.94 6.44
N VAL A 729 10.96 21.02 5.92
CA VAL A 729 11.64 19.89 5.31
C VAL A 729 12.19 18.98 6.41
N LYS A 730 11.78 17.70 6.43
CA LYS A 730 12.28 16.70 7.36
C LYS A 730 13.59 16.08 6.88
N LYS A 731 13.56 15.51 5.67
CA LYS A 731 14.70 14.77 5.09
C LYS A 731 14.72 14.90 3.57
N LEU A 732 15.93 14.94 3.02
CA LEU A 732 16.18 14.65 1.60
C LEU A 732 16.31 13.14 1.44
N VAL A 733 15.54 12.54 0.53
CA VAL A 733 15.59 11.11 0.23
C VAL A 733 15.89 10.90 -1.25
N VAL A 734 16.97 10.18 -1.51
CA VAL A 734 17.36 9.76 -2.87
C VAL A 734 17.04 8.29 -3.03
N PHE A 735 16.12 7.95 -3.92
CA PHE A 735 15.85 6.57 -4.31
C PHE A 735 16.65 6.25 -5.58
N ASP A 736 17.66 5.41 -5.44
CA ASP A 736 18.55 5.04 -6.53
C ASP A 736 17.81 4.54 -7.77
N ASN A 737 18.23 5.05 -8.93
CA ASN A 737 17.66 4.74 -10.24
C ASN A 737 16.15 5.04 -10.37
N LYS A 738 15.57 5.83 -9.46
CA LYS A 738 14.14 6.17 -9.48
C LYS A 738 13.92 7.68 -9.40
N LEU A 739 14.13 8.31 -8.24
CA LEU A 739 13.76 9.72 -8.03
C LEU A 739 14.45 10.36 -6.82
N VAL A 740 14.39 11.70 -6.76
CA VAL A 740 14.81 12.51 -5.60
C VAL A 740 13.58 13.21 -5.03
N THR A 741 13.39 13.12 -3.72
CA THR A 741 12.25 13.73 -3.02
C THR A 741 12.65 14.31 -1.67
N LEU A 742 11.90 15.29 -1.18
CA LEU A 742 12.03 15.84 0.16
C LEU A 742 10.80 15.43 0.96
N SER A 743 11.00 14.70 2.06
CA SER A 743 9.91 14.49 3.04
C SER A 743 9.68 15.78 3.80
N VAL A 744 8.41 16.18 3.98
CA VAL A 744 8.05 17.45 4.62
C VAL A 744 6.93 17.28 5.65
N GLN A 745 6.70 18.32 6.44
CA GLN A 745 5.50 18.49 7.26
C GLN A 745 4.94 19.90 7.09
N ILE A 746 3.65 20.04 7.38
CA ILE A 746 2.95 21.32 7.39
C ILE A 746 2.47 21.54 8.84
N PRO A 747 3.22 22.26 9.68
CA PRO A 747 2.85 22.45 11.08
C PRO A 747 1.68 23.42 11.24
N GLN A 748 1.64 24.49 10.43
CA GLN A 748 0.64 25.54 10.54
C GLN A 748 0.09 25.94 9.18
N THR A 749 -1.17 26.38 9.18
CA THR A 749 -1.84 26.93 7.98
C THR A 749 -2.54 28.23 8.33
N TYR A 750 -2.48 29.18 7.42
CA TYR A 750 -2.99 30.52 7.60
C TYR A 750 -3.95 30.87 6.47
N LYS A 751 -4.89 31.78 6.73
CA LYS A 751 -5.80 32.33 5.74
C LYS A 751 -5.69 33.85 5.76
N LYS A 752 -5.59 34.46 4.57
CA LYS A 752 -5.61 35.91 4.41
C LYS A 752 -7.05 36.42 4.29
N GLU A 753 -7.48 37.22 5.24
CA GLU A 753 -8.79 37.90 5.25
C GLU A 753 -8.57 39.42 5.32
N GLY A 754 -8.72 40.10 4.18
CA GLY A 754 -8.34 41.52 4.05
C GLY A 754 -6.82 41.68 4.10
N GLU A 755 -6.33 42.54 4.99
CA GLU A 755 -4.89 42.72 5.28
C GLU A 755 -4.37 41.78 6.39
N ASN A 756 -5.26 41.11 7.12
CA ASN A 756 -4.88 40.24 8.25
C ASN A 756 -4.58 38.80 7.78
N ILE A 757 -3.60 38.16 8.45
CA ILE A 757 -3.26 36.74 8.30
C ILE A 757 -3.73 36.03 9.57
N ILE A 758 -4.64 35.06 9.41
CA ILE A 758 -5.30 34.37 10.53
C ILE A 758 -4.90 32.89 10.53
N LEU A 759 -4.35 32.42 11.66
CA LEU A 759 -4.06 31.01 11.90
C LEU A 759 -5.35 30.16 11.81
N GLN A 760 -5.29 29.02 11.12
CA GLN A 760 -6.44 28.17 10.88
C GLN A 760 -6.47 26.94 11.81
N ASN A 761 -7.53 26.84 12.61
CA ASN A 761 -7.84 25.69 13.47
C ASN A 761 -9.16 25.01 13.04
N PRO A 762 -9.25 23.67 13.04
CA PRO A 762 -8.20 22.70 13.41
C PRO A 762 -7.07 22.62 12.38
N ALA A 763 -5.97 21.94 12.70
CA ALA A 763 -4.84 21.73 11.80
C ALA A 763 -5.28 21.14 10.44
N LEU A 764 -4.51 21.38 9.38
CA LEU A 764 -4.78 20.81 8.07
C LEU A 764 -4.60 19.30 8.13
N GLU A 765 -5.63 18.55 7.74
CA GLU A 765 -5.53 17.10 7.54
C GLU A 765 -5.31 16.78 6.06
N PRO A 766 -4.09 16.36 5.66
CA PRO A 766 -3.83 15.91 4.30
C PRO A 766 -4.47 14.54 4.02
N LEU A 767 -4.67 14.24 2.74
CA LEU A 767 -5.04 12.88 2.30
C LEU A 767 -3.83 11.97 2.12
N ASN A 768 -2.67 12.54 1.81
CA ASN A 768 -1.44 11.79 1.68
C ASN A 768 -0.85 11.56 3.08
N GLU A 769 -0.56 10.30 3.41
CA GLU A 769 0.06 9.90 4.67
C GLU A 769 1.47 10.49 4.83
N HIS A 770 2.29 10.43 3.77
CA HIS A 770 3.64 10.98 3.75
C HIS A 770 3.73 12.20 2.83
N LEU A 771 3.65 13.40 3.42
CA LEU A 771 3.84 14.65 2.69
C LEU A 771 5.27 14.76 2.16
N HIS A 772 5.38 15.18 0.90
CA HIS A 772 6.68 15.29 0.24
C HIS A 772 6.66 16.32 -0.91
N ILE A 773 7.85 16.72 -1.32
CA ILE A 773 8.13 17.50 -2.53
C ILE A 773 8.97 16.63 -3.46
N THR A 774 8.41 16.18 -4.57
CA THR A 774 9.19 15.46 -5.59
C THR A 774 10.09 16.47 -6.32
N VAL A 775 11.40 16.31 -6.18
CA VAL A 775 12.40 17.21 -6.80
C VAL A 775 12.59 16.86 -8.28
N GLY A 776 12.60 15.57 -8.61
CA GLY A 776 12.71 15.10 -10.00
C GLY A 776 12.76 13.57 -10.09
N THR A 777 12.62 13.04 -11.31
CA THR A 777 12.64 11.59 -11.59
C THR A 777 13.66 11.25 -12.68
N VAL A 778 14.33 10.10 -12.60
CA VAL A 778 15.43 9.77 -13.52
C VAL A 778 14.99 9.58 -14.97
N SER A 779 13.72 9.25 -15.23
CA SER A 779 13.15 9.05 -16.56
C SER A 779 11.65 9.33 -16.58
N SER A 780 11.07 9.51 -17.78
CA SER A 780 9.62 9.73 -17.94
C SER A 780 8.77 8.50 -17.60
N SER A 781 9.38 7.31 -17.48
CA SER A 781 8.71 6.10 -17.02
C SER A 781 8.51 6.05 -15.50
N VAL A 782 9.26 6.86 -14.72
CA VAL A 782 9.08 6.98 -13.27
C VAL A 782 8.15 8.15 -12.98
N SER A 783 7.03 7.87 -12.32
CA SER A 783 6.00 8.85 -12.01
C SER A 783 6.37 9.65 -10.77
N ASN A 784 6.02 10.94 -10.71
CA ASN A 784 6.16 11.72 -9.48
C ASN A 784 5.39 11.09 -8.31
N ALA A 785 4.25 10.47 -8.61
CA ALA A 785 3.41 9.80 -7.63
C ALA A 785 4.11 8.60 -6.95
N ASP A 786 5.17 8.04 -7.56
CA ASP A 786 5.96 6.96 -6.98
C ASP A 786 6.67 7.42 -5.69
N SER A 787 6.83 8.74 -5.48
CA SER A 787 7.33 9.29 -4.21
C SER A 787 6.47 8.85 -3.01
N ASN A 788 5.14 8.79 -3.17
CA ASN A 788 4.25 8.29 -2.10
C ASN A 788 4.50 6.81 -1.81
N VAL A 789 4.60 6.00 -2.87
CA VAL A 789 4.76 4.54 -2.76
C VAL A 789 6.10 4.22 -2.09
N LEU A 790 7.18 4.86 -2.54
CA LEU A 790 8.52 4.63 -2.04
C LEU A 790 8.72 5.16 -0.61
N LEU A 791 8.14 6.31 -0.25
CA LEU A 791 8.18 6.82 1.12
C LEU A 791 7.33 5.96 2.07
N HIS A 792 6.19 5.44 1.60
CA HIS A 792 5.38 4.49 2.38
C HIS A 792 6.12 3.16 2.60
N GLU A 793 6.79 2.62 1.57
CA GLU A 793 7.64 1.43 1.72
C GLU A 793 8.78 1.68 2.73
N LEU A 794 9.43 2.84 2.62
CA LEU A 794 10.53 3.25 3.51
C LEU A 794 10.07 3.37 4.97
N SER A 795 8.98 4.10 5.22
CA SER A 795 8.42 4.28 6.56
C SER A 795 7.89 2.97 7.15
N LYS A 796 7.17 2.16 6.36
CA LYS A 796 6.67 0.86 6.80
C LYS A 796 7.78 -0.08 7.27
N LYS A 797 8.95 -0.02 6.63
CA LYS A 797 10.08 -0.92 6.92
C LYS A 797 11.01 -0.38 8.02
N TYR A 798 11.22 0.93 8.10
CA TYR A 798 12.24 1.53 8.97
C TYR A 798 11.71 2.58 9.95
N GLY A 799 10.40 2.86 9.93
CA GLY A 799 9.73 3.89 10.73
C GLY A 799 9.77 5.29 10.11
N ASP A 800 8.99 6.21 10.67
CA ASP A 800 8.89 7.61 10.19
C ASP A 800 10.11 8.48 10.57
N VAL A 801 10.86 8.07 11.60
CA VAL A 801 12.05 8.79 12.07
C VAL A 801 13.29 8.09 11.51
N LEU A 802 13.79 8.62 10.40
CA LEU A 802 14.97 8.08 9.72
C LEU A 802 16.24 8.83 10.14
N ALA A 803 17.28 8.10 10.52
CA ALA A 803 18.63 8.65 10.64
C ALA A 803 19.22 8.96 9.25
N ASP A 804 20.33 9.68 9.20
CA ASP A 804 21.09 9.82 7.95
C ASP A 804 21.75 8.47 7.61
N GLY A 805 21.50 7.96 6.40
CA GLY A 805 22.00 6.63 6.04
C GLY A 805 21.38 6.03 4.78
N GLU A 806 21.78 4.80 4.47
CA GLU A 806 21.25 4.01 3.37
C GLU A 806 20.27 2.95 3.88
N TYR A 807 19.14 2.84 3.18
CA TYR A 807 18.02 1.99 3.54
C TYR A 807 17.65 1.11 2.34
N PRO A 808 18.05 -0.18 2.33
CA PRO A 808 17.73 -1.10 1.24
C PRO A 808 16.22 -1.38 1.14
N LEU A 809 15.63 -1.06 -0.01
CA LEU A 809 14.24 -1.38 -0.35
C LEU A 809 14.19 -2.49 -1.41
N LYS A 810 12.99 -2.97 -1.75
CA LYS A 810 12.83 -4.14 -2.64
C LYS A 810 13.42 -3.91 -4.03
N GLU A 811 13.28 -2.70 -4.57
CA GLU A 811 13.68 -2.36 -5.95
C GLU A 811 14.71 -1.22 -6.04
N THR A 812 15.12 -0.63 -4.92
CA THR A 812 15.99 0.55 -4.88
C THR A 812 16.68 0.65 -3.52
N ILE A 813 17.67 1.52 -3.40
CA ILE A 813 18.26 1.91 -2.12
C ILE A 813 17.83 3.36 -1.86
N ALA A 814 17.20 3.58 -0.72
CA ALA A 814 16.82 4.91 -0.27
C ALA A 814 17.95 5.50 0.57
N ARG A 815 18.53 6.64 0.16
CA ARG A 815 19.50 7.39 0.96
C ARG A 815 18.80 8.56 1.62
N ALA A 816 18.58 8.48 2.93
CA ALA A 816 18.02 9.58 3.71
C ALA A 816 19.15 10.47 4.22
N MET A 817 18.99 11.78 4.06
CA MET A 817 20.00 12.77 4.41
C MET A 817 19.33 14.00 5.02
N SER A 818 19.97 14.55 6.04
CA SER A 818 19.60 15.85 6.60
C SER A 818 20.05 16.94 5.64
N ILE A 819 19.11 17.83 5.30
CA ILE A 819 19.32 18.95 4.39
C ILE A 819 18.99 20.25 5.14
N ARG A 820 19.88 21.23 5.06
CA ARG A 820 19.60 22.59 5.53
C ARG A 820 18.97 23.36 4.38
N VAL A 821 17.65 23.51 4.45
CA VAL A 821 16.92 24.47 3.64
C VAL A 821 16.72 25.67 4.55
N LEU A 822 17.40 26.78 4.28
CA LEU A 822 17.37 28.07 5.00
C LEU A 822 16.64 28.02 6.36
N SER A 823 17.37 27.68 7.43
CA SER A 823 16.83 27.75 8.79
C SER A 823 16.55 29.21 9.12
N GLU A 824 15.30 29.54 9.45
CA GLU A 824 14.94 30.84 10.01
C GLU A 824 15.93 31.22 11.13
N PRO A 825 16.43 32.46 11.20
CA PRO A 825 17.42 32.83 12.20
C PRO A 825 16.75 32.93 13.58
N TRP A 826 17.35 32.30 14.59
CA TRP A 826 16.86 32.27 15.97
C TRP A 826 17.81 32.98 16.93
N LEU A 827 17.27 33.89 17.74
CA LEU A 827 17.95 34.52 18.86
C LEU A 827 17.44 33.91 20.18
N ILE A 828 18.35 33.35 20.98
CA ILE A 828 18.02 32.86 22.31
C ILE A 828 18.38 33.93 23.33
N MET A 829 17.37 34.57 23.91
CA MET A 829 17.49 35.70 24.82
C MET A 829 17.11 35.27 26.26
N PRO A 830 18.07 35.19 27.20
CA PRO A 830 17.77 34.83 28.57
C PRO A 830 17.26 36.05 29.36
N VAL A 831 16.21 35.86 30.18
CA VAL A 831 15.73 36.79 31.20
C VAL A 831 16.11 36.24 32.56
N SER A 832 17.07 36.89 33.21
CA SER A 832 17.80 36.26 34.31
C SER A 832 18.50 37.25 35.24
N VAL A 833 18.85 36.79 36.43
CA VAL A 833 19.71 37.51 37.39
C VAL A 833 21.12 36.93 37.40
N ILE A 834 22.07 37.71 37.92
CA ILE A 834 23.45 37.23 38.08
C ILE A 834 23.50 35.99 38.97
N GLY A 835 24.25 34.96 38.54
CA GLY A 835 24.35 33.69 39.28
C GLY A 835 23.26 32.67 38.97
N CYS A 836 22.35 32.93 38.02
CA CYS A 836 21.28 32.00 37.62
C CYS A 836 21.77 30.72 36.93
N GLY A 837 22.95 30.72 36.29
CA GLY A 837 23.47 29.56 35.54
C GLY A 837 23.49 29.72 34.01
N LYS A 838 22.92 30.80 33.46
CA LYS A 838 22.83 31.07 32.01
C LYS A 838 24.10 30.76 31.21
N SER A 839 25.27 31.25 31.67
CA SER A 839 26.52 31.12 30.92
C SER A 839 27.09 29.70 30.98
N SER A 840 26.71 28.91 31.99
CA SER A 840 27.05 27.49 32.02
C SER A 840 26.20 26.72 31.03
N LEU A 841 24.89 26.99 30.99
CA LEU A 841 23.96 26.39 30.05
C LEU A 841 24.31 26.76 28.59
N PHE A 842 24.53 28.03 28.28
CA PHE A 842 24.88 28.47 26.91
C PHE A 842 26.22 27.93 26.42
N ARG A 843 27.21 27.74 27.31
CA ARG A 843 28.46 27.07 26.94
C ARG A 843 28.26 25.58 26.67
N ALA A 844 27.40 24.93 27.45
CA ALA A 844 27.03 23.54 27.19
C ALA A 844 26.32 23.41 25.84
N LEU A 845 25.34 24.28 25.55
CA LEU A 845 24.68 24.33 24.23
C LEU A 845 25.67 24.58 23.09
N LYS A 846 26.63 25.51 23.24
CA LYS A 846 27.67 25.76 22.22
C LYS A 846 28.59 24.55 22.01
N SER A 847 28.83 23.76 23.05
CA SER A 847 29.64 22.55 22.96
C SER A 847 28.87 21.40 22.32
N LEU A 848 27.59 21.23 22.64
CA LEU A 848 26.70 20.23 22.04
C LEU A 848 26.37 20.60 20.58
N TYR A 849 26.22 21.88 20.30
CA TYR A 849 25.91 22.43 18.98
C TYR A 849 26.95 23.48 18.55
N PRO A 850 28.10 23.04 18.01
CA PRO A 850 29.18 23.92 17.57
C PRO A 850 28.76 24.97 16.53
N GLN A 851 27.63 24.76 15.83
CA GLN A 851 27.07 25.69 14.86
C GLN A 851 26.44 26.94 15.46
N PHE A 852 26.13 26.96 16.76
CA PHE A 852 25.54 28.14 17.42
C PHE A 852 26.57 29.25 17.62
N ALA A 853 26.18 30.51 17.56
CA ALA A 853 27.03 31.61 18.06
C ALA A 853 26.77 31.84 19.55
N HIS A 854 27.81 32.05 20.36
CA HIS A 854 27.67 32.42 21.78
C HIS A 854 28.31 33.78 22.02
N ILE A 855 27.49 34.80 22.28
CA ILE A 855 27.94 36.19 22.42
C ILE A 855 27.78 36.62 23.88
N GLU A 856 28.90 36.87 24.58
CA GLU A 856 28.93 37.22 26.01
C GLU A 856 29.03 38.73 26.23
N SER A 857 28.01 39.32 26.85
CA SER A 857 27.97 40.77 27.15
C SER A 857 29.12 41.22 28.06
N ASP A 858 29.57 40.35 28.98
CA ASP A 858 30.69 40.64 29.88
C ASP A 858 32.03 40.79 29.13
N ARG A 859 32.16 40.22 27.93
CA ARG A 859 33.36 40.29 27.08
C ARG A 859 33.33 41.44 26.06
N SER A 860 32.19 42.08 25.85
CA SER A 860 32.09 43.28 25.03
C SER A 860 32.66 44.50 25.74
N ALA A 861 33.30 45.42 25.00
CA ALA A 861 33.89 46.63 25.59
C ALA A 861 32.81 47.63 26.04
N ASN A 862 31.71 47.73 25.29
CA ASN A 862 30.54 48.52 25.63
C ASN A 862 29.24 47.87 25.08
N LYS A 863 28.10 48.46 25.42
CA LYS A 863 26.76 47.99 25.01
C LYS A 863 26.55 48.00 23.49
N ARG A 864 27.10 48.98 22.76
CA ARG A 864 26.96 49.04 21.29
C ARG A 864 27.71 47.90 20.61
N ASP A 865 28.90 47.56 21.10
CA ASP A 865 29.69 46.44 20.56
C ASP A 865 28.96 45.11 20.74
N PHE A 866 28.28 44.91 21.87
CA PHE A 866 27.48 43.70 22.11
C PHE A 866 26.37 43.52 21.06
N TYR A 867 25.56 44.55 20.82
CA TYR A 867 24.49 44.48 19.82
C TYR A 867 25.01 44.33 18.40
N LYS A 868 26.13 45.00 18.07
CA LYS A 868 26.79 44.81 16.79
C LYS A 868 27.24 43.37 16.61
N SER A 869 27.86 42.76 17.62
CA SER A 869 28.26 41.35 17.59
C SER A 869 27.07 40.40 17.46
N LEU A 870 25.91 40.71 18.04
CA LEU A 870 24.69 39.92 17.83
C LEU A 870 24.24 39.96 16.36
N LYS A 871 24.17 41.15 15.73
CA LYS A 871 23.83 41.27 14.31
C LYS A 871 24.85 40.60 13.40
N ASP A 872 26.14 40.84 13.66
CA ASP A 872 27.21 40.27 12.85
C ASP A 872 27.24 38.73 12.93
N ALA A 873 26.87 38.14 14.08
CA ALA A 873 26.82 36.68 14.23
C ALA A 873 25.82 36.00 13.29
N PHE A 874 24.71 36.66 12.94
CA PHE A 874 23.71 36.12 12.01
C PHE A 874 24.18 36.03 10.56
N LYS A 875 25.35 36.61 10.23
CA LYS A 875 25.98 36.41 8.91
C LYS A 875 26.46 34.98 8.69
N ASP A 876 26.93 34.33 9.77
CA ASP A 876 27.58 33.03 9.71
C ASP A 876 26.84 31.95 10.53
N HIS A 877 25.87 32.34 11.36
CA HIS A 877 25.17 31.45 12.28
C HIS A 877 23.65 31.65 12.23
N SER A 878 22.89 30.57 12.14
CA SER A 878 21.42 30.62 12.19
C SER A 878 20.84 30.66 13.60
N VAL A 879 21.63 30.34 14.62
CA VAL A 879 21.20 30.43 16.03
C VAL A 879 22.25 31.21 16.82
N VAL A 880 21.81 32.25 17.51
CA VAL A 880 22.66 33.14 18.30
C VAL A 880 22.20 33.16 19.76
N LEU A 881 23.11 32.83 20.68
CA LEU A 881 22.90 32.86 22.12
C LEU A 881 23.33 34.21 22.69
N ALA A 882 22.38 35.02 23.14
CA ALA A 882 22.63 36.36 23.68
C ALA A 882 22.90 36.32 25.19
N ASP A 883 24.14 36.04 25.59
CA ASP A 883 24.51 35.87 27.01
C ASP A 883 24.62 37.21 27.76
N ARG A 884 23.46 37.75 28.13
CA ARG A 884 23.25 38.95 28.95
C ARG A 884 22.11 38.70 29.94
N ASN A 885 22.09 39.36 31.10
CA ASN A 885 21.04 39.11 32.10
C ASN A 885 19.61 39.50 31.64
N ASN A 886 19.44 40.58 30.88
CA ASN A 886 18.13 41.12 30.43
C ASN A 886 17.01 41.24 31.50
N HIS A 887 17.37 41.33 32.79
CA HIS A 887 16.45 41.48 33.93
C HIS A 887 15.54 42.72 33.93
N MET A 888 15.80 43.73 33.08
CA MET A 888 15.00 44.97 33.03
C MET A 888 14.25 45.02 31.69
N LYS A 889 12.99 45.47 31.71
CA LYS A 889 12.16 45.73 30.51
C LYS A 889 12.91 46.52 29.43
N GLN A 890 13.66 47.56 29.81
CA GLN A 890 14.47 48.35 28.89
C GLN A 890 15.49 47.50 28.10
N HIS A 891 16.13 46.52 28.74
CA HIS A 891 17.14 45.69 28.07
C HIS A 891 16.53 44.79 26.99
N ARG A 892 15.32 44.28 27.24
CA ARG A 892 14.57 43.43 26.31
C ARG A 892 14.05 44.24 25.13
N ARG A 893 13.44 45.40 25.41
CA ARG A 893 12.98 46.35 24.39
C ARG A 893 14.08 46.70 23.38
N GLU A 894 15.29 46.97 23.88
CA GLU A 894 16.44 47.28 23.02
C GLU A 894 16.88 46.10 22.12
N ILE A 895 16.58 44.85 22.50
CA ILE A 895 16.84 43.67 21.66
C ILE A 895 15.70 43.49 20.65
N PHE A 896 14.43 43.67 21.06
CA PHE A 896 13.30 43.63 20.14
C PHE A 896 13.42 44.71 19.04
N GLU A 897 13.69 45.97 19.41
CA GLU A 897 13.93 47.07 18.47
C GLU A 897 15.14 46.82 17.56
N LEU A 898 16.16 46.08 18.04
CA LEU A 898 17.34 45.77 17.24
C LEU A 898 17.01 44.87 16.05
N PHE A 899 16.05 43.95 16.22
CA PHE A 899 15.67 42.94 15.24
C PHE A 899 14.25 43.15 14.68
N GLU A 900 13.61 44.29 14.93
CA GLU A 900 12.24 44.56 14.49
C GLU A 900 12.08 44.50 12.96
N GLU A 901 13.10 44.95 12.22
CA GLU A 901 13.13 44.90 10.74
C GLU A 901 13.84 43.64 10.19
N ASP A 902 14.42 42.82 11.07
CA ASP A 902 15.12 41.60 10.70
C ASP A 902 14.18 40.40 11.00
N PHE A 903 13.86 39.54 10.02
CA PHE A 903 13.01 38.35 10.23
C PHE A 903 13.71 37.30 11.13
N VAL A 904 13.86 37.60 12.41
CA VAL A 904 14.57 36.81 13.44
C VAL A 904 13.59 36.36 14.50
N ASN A 905 13.47 35.04 14.67
CA ASN A 905 12.67 34.43 15.73
C ASN A 905 13.40 34.60 17.08
N ILE A 906 12.67 34.85 18.16
CA ILE A 906 13.26 35.09 19.48
C ILE A 906 12.68 34.10 20.49
N LEU A 907 13.54 33.23 21.02
CA LEU A 907 13.22 32.38 22.18
C LEU A 907 13.65 33.09 23.46
N VAL A 908 12.68 33.53 24.25
CA VAL A 908 12.89 34.15 25.55
C VAL A 908 12.99 33.07 26.63
N VAL A 909 14.14 32.98 27.29
CA VAL A 909 14.38 31.94 28.31
C VAL A 909 14.35 32.57 29.70
N ASN A 910 13.25 32.38 30.42
CA ASN A 910 13.06 32.90 31.77
C ASN A 910 13.75 31.98 32.79
N PHE A 911 14.88 32.41 33.35
CA PHE A 911 15.60 31.64 34.37
C PHE A 911 15.06 31.84 35.79
N VAL A 912 14.07 32.71 35.95
CA VAL A 912 13.50 33.05 37.25
C VAL A 912 12.00 32.87 37.12
N ASP A 913 11.52 31.71 37.55
CA ASP A 913 10.10 31.42 37.64
C ASP A 913 9.44 32.47 38.57
N PRO A 914 8.41 33.21 38.10
CA PRO A 914 7.65 34.16 38.92
C PRO A 914 7.02 33.56 40.18
N SER A 915 6.80 32.25 40.20
CA SER A 915 6.24 31.49 41.33
C SER A 915 7.22 31.31 42.49
N VAL A 916 8.53 31.36 42.21
CA VAL A 916 9.59 31.17 43.21
C VAL A 916 9.83 32.47 43.98
N ASP A 917 9.90 32.38 45.31
CA ASP A 917 10.11 33.56 46.13
C ASP A 917 11.49 34.20 45.88
N LYS A 918 11.52 35.54 45.89
CA LYS A 918 12.73 36.33 45.59
C LYS A 918 13.90 36.02 46.54
N GLU A 919 13.63 35.55 47.76
CA GLU A 919 14.66 35.23 48.73
C GLU A 919 15.34 33.89 48.40
N THR A 920 14.58 32.89 47.97
CA THR A 920 15.10 31.62 47.44
C THR A 920 15.95 31.84 46.19
N VAL A 921 15.48 32.63 45.22
CA VAL A 921 16.25 33.01 44.02
C VAL A 921 17.58 33.67 44.42
N LYS A 922 17.53 34.65 45.33
CA LYS A 922 18.70 35.37 45.83
C LYS A 922 19.67 34.46 46.58
N ASN A 923 19.17 33.54 47.39
CA ASN A 923 19.98 32.59 48.16
C ASN A 923 20.67 31.57 47.25
N THR A 924 19.96 31.04 46.24
CA THR A 924 20.51 30.13 45.23
C THR A 924 21.59 30.82 44.40
N ALA A 925 21.32 32.03 43.89
CA ALA A 925 22.31 32.83 43.18
C ALA A 925 23.55 33.15 44.05
N PHE A 926 23.33 33.49 45.33
CA PHE A 926 24.42 33.74 46.29
C PHE A 926 25.31 32.50 46.48
N LYS A 927 24.71 31.32 46.68
CA LYS A 927 25.45 30.04 46.81
C LYS A 927 26.27 29.75 45.55
N ARG A 928 25.69 29.91 44.36
CA ARG A 928 26.36 29.68 43.06
C ARG A 928 27.53 30.65 42.82
N ILE A 929 27.37 31.94 43.12
CA ILE A 929 28.44 32.93 42.99
C ILE A 929 29.56 32.67 44.00
N LYS A 930 29.21 32.31 45.25
CA LYS A 930 30.19 31.97 46.29
C LYS A 930 31.00 30.72 45.91
N ALA A 931 30.34 29.69 45.37
CA ALA A 931 31.00 28.47 44.89
C ALA A 931 31.99 28.75 43.73
N ARG A 932 31.69 29.72 42.86
CA ARG A 932 32.62 30.15 41.80
C ARG A 932 33.83 30.94 42.32
N GLY A 933 33.78 31.52 43.52
CA GLY A 933 34.90 32.26 44.12
C GLY A 933 35.49 33.32 43.19
N LYS A 934 36.81 33.32 43.02
CA LYS A 934 37.55 34.24 42.09
C LYS A 934 37.42 33.88 40.60
N ASN A 935 36.60 32.89 40.25
CA ASN A 935 36.42 32.43 38.87
C ASN A 935 35.26 33.12 38.14
N HIS A 936 34.56 34.05 38.79
CA HIS A 936 33.50 34.83 38.15
C HIS A 936 34.11 36.05 37.41
N PRO A 937 33.70 36.40 36.19
CA PRO A 937 34.37 37.43 35.38
C PRO A 937 34.31 38.85 35.98
N THR A 938 33.22 39.19 36.67
CA THR A 938 32.95 40.56 37.15
C THR A 938 32.91 40.72 38.68
N ILE A 939 32.91 39.63 39.46
CA ILE A 939 32.69 39.66 40.92
C ILE A 939 33.68 38.73 41.60
N ASP A 940 34.23 39.11 42.76
CA ASP A 940 34.93 38.17 43.64
C ASP A 940 33.90 37.46 44.53
N GLY A 941 33.64 36.18 44.28
CA GLY A 941 32.66 35.38 45.02
C GLY A 941 32.98 35.21 46.51
N HIS A 942 34.21 35.50 46.95
CA HIS A 942 34.57 35.48 48.37
C HIS A 942 34.19 36.77 49.10
N ASP A 943 33.99 37.89 48.39
CA ASP A 943 33.52 39.16 48.97
C ASP A 943 32.01 39.10 49.21
N THR A 944 31.63 38.43 50.30
CA THR A 944 30.24 38.18 50.68
C THR A 944 29.40 39.47 50.77
N ARG A 945 29.99 40.58 51.24
CA ARG A 945 29.29 41.87 51.36
C ARG A 945 28.98 42.43 49.98
N LYS A 946 29.96 42.44 49.07
CA LYS A 946 29.80 42.94 47.71
C LYS A 946 28.86 42.05 46.88
N VAL A 947 28.95 40.73 47.02
CA VAL A 947 28.03 39.78 46.37
C VAL A 947 26.58 40.04 46.81
N LYS A 948 26.32 40.18 48.12
CA LYS A 948 24.97 40.48 48.64
C LYS A 948 24.43 41.82 48.14
N MET A 949 25.28 42.85 48.09
CA MET A 949 24.92 44.17 47.58
C MET A 949 24.54 44.12 46.09
N ILE A 950 25.35 43.46 45.26
CA ILE A 950 25.10 43.33 43.82
C ILE A 950 23.82 42.52 43.56
N LEU A 951 23.64 41.38 44.23
CA LEU A 951 22.42 40.59 44.13
C LEU A 951 21.19 41.40 44.55
N GLY A 952 21.29 42.17 45.64
CA GLY A 952 20.21 43.05 46.08
C GLY A 952 19.81 44.06 45.01
N LYS A 953 20.77 44.62 44.27
CA LYS A 953 20.50 45.53 43.15
C LYS A 953 19.81 44.82 41.98
N PHE A 954 20.35 43.68 41.54
CA PHE A 954 19.72 42.89 40.45
C PHE A 954 18.28 42.48 40.78
N MET A 955 18.01 42.05 42.01
CA MET A 955 16.65 41.66 42.43
C MET A 955 15.70 42.86 42.55
N LYS A 956 16.22 44.06 42.86
CA LYS A 956 15.44 45.30 42.90
C LYS A 956 15.05 45.74 41.48
N ASP A 957 15.97 45.62 40.54
CA ASP A 957 15.78 46.05 39.15
C ASP A 957 15.11 44.97 38.27
N PHE A 958 14.91 43.75 38.80
CA PHE A 958 14.31 42.63 38.06
C PHE A 958 12.81 42.85 37.81
N THR A 959 12.44 42.85 36.54
CA THR A 959 11.08 42.85 36.03
C THR A 959 10.83 41.53 35.28
N PRO A 960 9.82 40.72 35.67
CA PRO A 960 9.40 39.54 34.91
C PRO A 960 9.19 39.85 33.44
N PHE A 961 9.33 38.84 32.58
CA PHE A 961 8.97 38.98 31.17
C PHE A 961 7.45 39.00 31.02
N ASP A 962 6.98 39.73 30.02
CA ASP A 962 5.59 39.85 29.62
C ASP A 962 5.60 39.87 28.09
N ILE A 963 4.83 38.98 27.46
CA ILE A 963 4.84 38.79 26.01
C ILE A 963 4.36 40.04 25.27
N ASP A 964 3.53 40.88 25.90
CA ASP A 964 3.07 42.16 25.35
C ASP A 964 4.22 43.18 25.17
N GLU A 965 5.42 42.88 25.67
CA GLU A 965 6.64 43.67 25.42
C GLU A 965 7.28 43.42 24.05
N ALA A 966 6.91 42.32 23.37
CA ALA A 966 7.44 41.96 22.06
C ALA A 966 6.80 42.79 20.93
N THR A 967 7.57 43.10 19.89
CA THR A 967 7.07 43.77 18.68
C THR A 967 6.30 42.77 17.82
N THR A 968 5.29 43.23 17.06
CA THR A 968 4.42 42.35 16.24
C THR A 968 5.11 41.79 14.99
N SER A 969 6.33 42.21 14.69
CA SER A 969 7.07 41.86 13.47
C SER A 969 7.83 40.53 13.56
N ASN A 970 8.15 40.05 14.76
CA ASN A 970 9.00 38.88 14.98
C ASN A 970 8.20 37.77 15.68
N HIS A 971 8.46 36.50 15.35
CA HIS A 971 7.93 35.39 16.13
C HIS A 971 8.68 35.29 17.47
N VAL A 972 7.97 35.46 18.58
CA VAL A 972 8.53 35.39 19.94
C VAL A 972 7.85 34.26 20.71
N CYS A 973 8.65 33.35 21.27
CA CYS A 973 8.19 32.30 22.18
C CYS A 973 8.95 32.36 23.51
N GLU A 974 8.41 31.72 24.54
CA GLU A 974 8.98 31.74 25.89
C GLU A 974 9.20 30.33 26.44
N LEU A 975 10.24 30.19 27.25
CA LEU A 975 10.57 28.99 28.00
C LEU A 975 10.87 29.37 29.45
N ASP A 976 10.08 28.87 30.38
CA ASP A 976 10.31 29.03 31.80
C ASP A 976 11.22 27.91 32.31
N LEU A 977 12.33 28.31 32.93
CA LEU A 977 13.31 27.42 33.55
C LEU A 977 13.41 27.75 35.04
N ASP A 978 13.29 26.74 35.89
CA ASP A 978 13.52 26.93 37.31
C ASP A 978 15.02 26.87 37.64
N MET A 979 15.63 28.02 37.91
CA MET A 979 17.02 28.05 38.35
C MET A 979 17.28 27.39 39.70
N THR A 980 16.27 27.06 40.50
CA THR A 980 16.45 26.29 41.73
C THR A 980 16.72 24.82 41.47
N GLU A 981 16.36 24.32 40.29
CA GLU A 981 16.71 22.99 39.83
C GLU A 981 18.21 22.84 39.51
N GLY A 982 18.63 21.58 39.38
CA GLY A 982 19.97 21.24 38.95
C GLY A 982 20.22 21.61 37.49
N LEU A 983 21.48 21.89 37.13
CA LEU A 983 21.82 22.32 35.77
C LEU A 983 21.47 21.28 34.69
N LEU A 984 21.46 19.99 35.03
CA LEU A 984 21.10 18.91 34.10
C LEU A 984 19.60 18.95 33.72
N PRO A 985 18.63 18.89 34.67
CA PRO A 985 17.21 19.08 34.37
C PRO A 985 16.93 20.32 33.51
N THR A 986 17.46 21.48 33.92
CA THR A 986 17.30 22.74 33.18
C THR A 986 17.88 22.68 31.76
N THR A 987 18.97 21.92 31.55
CA THR A 987 19.55 21.75 30.22
C THR A 987 18.71 20.78 29.37
N MET A 988 18.19 19.71 29.95
CA MET A 988 17.31 18.77 29.24
C MET A 988 16.02 19.45 28.79
N GLU A 989 15.41 20.26 29.65
CA GLU A 989 14.22 21.05 29.31
C GLU A 989 14.49 22.05 28.17
N MET A 990 15.64 22.75 28.23
CA MET A 990 16.09 23.59 27.13
C MET A 990 16.28 22.80 25.83
N LEU A 991 16.87 21.60 25.88
CA LEU A 991 17.09 20.76 24.71
C LEU A 991 15.76 20.26 24.11
N SER A 992 14.77 19.92 24.95
CA SER A 992 13.42 19.58 24.50
C SER A 992 12.74 20.74 23.78
N CYS A 993 12.81 21.96 24.34
CA CYS A 993 12.27 23.16 23.69
C CYS A 993 12.99 23.46 22.35
N LEU A 994 14.32 23.33 22.31
CA LEU A 994 15.08 23.50 21.07
C LEU A 994 14.79 22.40 20.04
N HIS A 995 14.48 21.18 20.48
CA HIS A 995 14.03 20.14 19.58
C HIS A 995 12.68 20.49 18.95
N GLU A 996 11.74 21.02 19.75
CA GLU A 996 10.42 21.43 19.27
C GLU A 996 10.49 22.56 18.23
N HIS A 997 11.33 23.57 18.47
CA HIS A 997 11.41 24.75 17.59
C HIS A 997 12.45 24.64 16.46
N LEU A 998 13.57 23.94 16.70
CA LEU A 998 14.71 23.88 15.78
C LEU A 998 14.96 22.48 15.21
N PHE A 999 14.19 21.47 15.62
CA PHE A 999 14.34 20.06 15.21
C PHE A 999 15.76 19.51 15.43
N LEU A 1000 16.45 19.99 16.47
CA LEU A 1000 17.78 19.51 16.82
C LEU A 1000 17.69 18.13 17.47
N GLU A 1001 18.62 17.24 17.13
CA GLU A 1001 18.75 15.96 17.82
C GLU A 1001 19.11 16.20 19.29
N ILE A 1002 18.35 15.59 20.20
CA ILE A 1002 18.60 15.65 21.64
C ILE A 1002 19.74 14.66 21.94
N PRO A 1003 20.92 15.11 22.38
CA PRO A 1003 22.01 14.22 22.74
C PRO A 1003 21.62 13.34 23.93
N ASP A 1004 22.28 12.19 24.08
CA ASP A 1004 22.01 11.32 25.21
C ASP A 1004 22.33 12.03 26.55
N GLU A 1005 21.59 11.69 27.59
CA GLU A 1005 21.72 12.35 28.90
C GLU A 1005 23.14 12.24 29.48
N LYS A 1006 23.89 11.17 29.15
CA LYS A 1006 25.28 10.99 29.61
C LYS A 1006 26.24 11.94 28.90
N GLU A 1007 26.03 12.21 27.62
CA GLU A 1007 26.77 13.18 26.83
C GLU A 1007 26.48 14.61 27.31
N VAL A 1008 25.21 14.92 27.58
CA VAL A 1008 24.81 16.21 28.17
C VAL A 1008 25.49 16.38 29.53
N PHE A 1009 25.42 15.37 30.41
CA PHE A 1009 26.06 15.40 31.72
C PHE A 1009 27.59 15.60 31.61
N ARG A 1010 28.27 14.86 30.72
CA ARG A 1010 29.72 15.00 30.48
C ARG A 1010 30.08 16.42 30.03
N THR A 1011 29.28 16.99 29.14
CA THR A 1011 29.48 18.34 28.61
C THR A 1011 29.29 19.41 29.68
N LEU A 1012 28.27 19.25 30.54
CA LEU A 1012 28.04 20.14 31.68
C LEU A 1012 29.20 20.11 32.68
N MET A 1013 29.74 18.93 32.98
CA MET A 1013 30.90 18.80 33.87
C MET A 1013 32.15 19.49 33.30
N SER A 1014 32.43 19.32 32.01
CA SER A 1014 33.51 20.03 31.30
C SER A 1014 33.33 21.56 31.35
N GLY A 1015 32.09 22.04 31.14
CA GLY A 1015 31.76 23.47 31.23
C GLY A 1015 31.91 24.07 32.63
N MET A 1016 31.77 23.27 33.70
CA MET A 1016 31.98 23.70 35.09
C MET A 1016 33.47 23.83 35.48
N GLU A 1017 34.36 23.15 34.77
CA GLU A 1017 35.83 23.25 34.96
C GLU A 1017 36.45 24.49 34.30
N TYR A 1018 35.70 25.19 33.45
CA TYR A 1018 36.17 26.39 32.77
C TYR A 1018 36.69 27.46 33.74
N ARG A 1019 37.96 27.86 33.58
CA ARG A 1019 38.62 28.92 34.36
C ARG A 1019 38.66 30.23 33.57
N VAL A 1020 38.06 31.29 34.11
CA VAL A 1020 38.14 32.63 33.52
C VAL A 1020 39.59 33.13 33.57
N PRO A 1021 40.20 33.54 32.45
CA PRO A 1021 41.55 34.09 32.42
C PRO A 1021 41.71 35.32 33.33
N ASN A 1022 42.85 35.47 34.00
CA ASN A 1022 43.08 36.58 34.94
C ASN A 1022 42.98 37.97 34.28
N LYS A 1023 43.31 38.10 32.99
CA LYS A 1023 43.20 39.35 32.22
C LYS A 1023 41.74 39.80 32.02
N GLU A 1024 40.79 38.88 32.03
CA GLU A 1024 39.35 39.13 31.82
C GLU A 1024 38.58 39.42 33.11
N LYS A 1025 39.24 39.29 34.28
CA LYS A 1025 38.62 39.52 35.60
C LYS A 1025 38.57 41.01 35.95
N LYS A 1026 37.45 41.66 35.67
CA LYS A 1026 37.26 43.12 35.85
C LYS A 1026 37.46 43.59 37.31
N PHE A 1027 37.21 42.73 38.30
CA PHE A 1027 37.42 43.05 39.72
C PHE A 1027 38.89 43.08 40.15
N LEU A 1028 39.80 42.44 39.40
CA LEU A 1028 41.25 42.53 39.62
C LEU A 1028 41.82 43.85 39.07
N GLN A 1029 41.25 44.37 37.98
CA GLN A 1029 41.68 45.64 37.37
C GLN A 1029 41.35 46.86 38.25
N LEU A 1030 40.32 46.77 39.10
CA LEU A 1030 39.94 47.83 40.04
C LEU A 1030 40.89 47.96 41.24
N LYS A 1031 41.67 46.92 41.59
CA LYS A 1031 42.66 46.99 42.69
C LYS A 1031 43.97 47.67 42.29
N GLY A 1032 44.27 47.81 41.00
CA GLY A 1032 45.50 48.40 40.48
C GLY A 1032 45.50 49.92 40.26
N LYS A 1033 44.40 50.63 40.58
CA LYS A 1033 44.30 52.11 40.39
C LYS A 1033 44.36 52.92 41.69
N SER A 1034 44.86 52.35 42.81
CA SER A 1034 44.91 53.02 44.12
C SER A 1034 46.29 53.36 44.66
N GLN A 1035 47.37 53.15 43.89
CA GLN A 1035 48.73 53.57 44.26
C GLN A 1035 49.48 53.98 42.98
N ASP A 1036 49.30 55.24 42.57
CA ASP A 1036 50.29 56.08 41.85
C ASP A 1036 49.57 57.19 41.05
N SER A 1037 49.33 58.31 41.72
CA SER A 1037 49.36 59.68 41.16
C SER A 1037 48.87 60.74 42.15
N HIS A 1038 49.26 60.63 43.43
CA HIS A 1038 49.50 61.84 44.23
C HIS A 1038 50.90 62.36 43.89
N LYS A 1039 51.01 63.09 42.77
CA LYS A 1039 52.04 64.12 42.51
C LYS A 1039 51.80 64.72 41.13
N ASN A 1040 50.96 65.75 41.09
CA ASN A 1040 51.22 67.02 40.38
C ASN A 1040 50.02 67.95 40.57
N ILE A 1041 49.96 68.55 41.76
CA ILE A 1041 49.38 69.89 41.91
C ILE A 1041 50.54 70.85 41.75
N ARG A 1042 50.58 71.59 40.63
CA ARG A 1042 51.03 72.98 40.49
C ARG A 1042 51.17 73.33 39.01
N GLN A 1043 50.16 74.01 38.46
CA GLN A 1043 50.38 75.31 37.81
C GLN A 1043 49.02 76.00 37.59
N GLY A 1044 49.01 77.30 37.87
CA GLY A 1044 47.83 78.16 37.86
C GLY A 1044 47.27 78.44 36.47
N SER A 1045 45.94 78.63 36.46
CA SER A 1045 45.22 79.79 35.90
C SER A 1045 45.47 80.26 34.46
N SER A 1046 44.43 80.28 33.63
CA SER A 1046 43.75 81.55 33.26
C SER A 1046 42.38 81.37 32.57
N LYS A 1047 41.40 82.16 33.04
CA LYS A 1047 40.28 82.88 32.34
C LYS A 1047 39.28 82.10 31.44
N ARG A 1048 37.99 82.05 31.84
CA ARG A 1048 36.83 82.94 31.43
C ARG A 1048 36.37 82.67 29.98
N GLN A 1049 35.11 82.40 29.64
CA GLN A 1049 33.82 83.09 29.86
C GLN A 1049 32.67 82.05 29.77
N ASN A 1050 31.62 82.08 30.59
CA ASN A 1050 30.42 82.95 30.59
C ASN A 1050 29.40 82.72 29.46
N ASN A 1051 28.14 82.56 29.91
CA ASN A 1051 26.83 82.82 29.26
C ASN A 1051 26.33 81.80 28.20
N ARG A 1052 25.19 81.14 28.43
CA ARG A 1052 23.76 81.59 28.40
C ARG A 1052 23.20 81.69 26.97
N SER A 1053 21.98 81.16 26.86
CA SER A 1053 20.93 81.32 25.83
C SER A 1053 21.19 80.77 24.42
N GLY A 1054 20.17 80.08 23.91
CA GLY A 1054 20.05 79.52 22.57
C GLY A 1054 19.24 78.23 22.61
#